data_AF-A0A7Y5FHQ1-F1
#
_entry.id   AF-A0A7Y5FHQ1-F1
#
_cell.length_a   1.000
_cell.length_b   1.000
_cell.length_c   1.000
_cell.angle_alpha   90.00
_cell.angle_beta   90.00
_cell.angle_gamma   90.00
#
_symmetry.space_group_name_H-M   'P 1'
#
loop_
_entity.id
_entity.type
_entity.pdbx_description
1 polymer ?
#
loop_
_entity_poly.entity_id
_entity_poly.type
_entity_poly.pdbx_seq_one_letter_code
_entity_poly.pdbx_strand_id
1 'polypeptide(L)'
;MKEKIIRQTTPVTDYLRILYRSRWVIAACFLLVLAVTFYLNFTAVPLYQANAKVMVKVESNLGLPMFDASAYWQMETMISNQIEIIRGRAIAKSVAQKLLESPQAAELPMLQSHSDAKSRWQRLAEAVGAMLGRSAEDDASRRQQENMRRDVEELARTLPGYLTIAPIRNTDMIMISATSEDPREAMLVANAYVEAFSDLNRAMSQAEVRQVKNFLENQLSVIQQQLAESEIALKEFTEAQGTMTLPDEANSLVEKLVEFESLYKESLAELESSRQRLRFIDQQLGRKLEIEVTAATSYLEELQREMAALQQERASQVAYLVNNGNYEEKNPRLQQLDGQIHALTQKFKEEFAQHAAEDLVGPQALHDELYLRKFEVEASLQALQPKVASLQEIVADYTRKLESLPEKRLVLARLQRSAQVEEKIYLMMKQKYEELRITEVGQLGDVRIIEPAEIPEEPLGPNKRLNLILGMLFGLSLGVGLAFLIDMLDNSVRTVEDLERMGQPVLGSIPFIKEAEALQRLKTSLNGSTNGVHNGATNGSAHAPANGEGWRMAARLISHFAPKSPIAEAYRTLRTNIQYTHVDKPLRTLLVTSPGPGDGKSTSVANLAIVMAQMGTRVLLIDADLRRPVLHSVFKLDRRIGLSNVLAGRAEFGEAIAPTDIDNLHVMTCGTLPPNPSELLGSSTMQRTIEALKSEYEVVLFDSPPAIAVTDAAVLARLVDGVFLVVKAGHTSKEATFRAHTLLQQVKARVLGTLLNSVKMESMYGSYYYYYHYHYYTHNTNGKLPKQQRKLLAWPWA
;
A
#
# COMPACT_ATOMS: atom_id res chain seq x y z
N MET A 1 8.80 44.28 -33.48
CA MET A 1 9.62 43.06 -33.65
C MET A 1 9.02 41.98 -32.77
N LYS A 2 8.08 41.22 -33.36
CA LYS A 2 7.30 40.18 -32.67
C LYS A 2 8.11 38.89 -32.61
N GLU A 3 7.96 38.23 -31.46
CA GLU A 3 8.24 36.83 -31.15
C GLU A 3 8.36 35.91 -32.38
N LYS A 4 9.59 35.49 -32.68
CA LYS A 4 9.85 34.20 -33.34
C LYS A 4 10.17 33.20 -32.23
N ILE A 5 9.15 32.80 -31.48
CA ILE A 5 9.18 31.57 -30.69
C ILE A 5 9.16 30.44 -31.71
N ILE A 6 10.34 30.02 -32.15
CA ILE A 6 10.51 28.76 -32.87
C ILE A 6 10.12 27.68 -31.88
N ARG A 7 8.94 27.07 -32.09
CA ARG A 7 8.54 25.81 -31.46
C ARG A 7 9.64 24.78 -31.75
N GLN A 8 10.54 24.58 -30.79
CA GLN A 8 11.47 23.47 -30.80
C GLN A 8 10.66 22.22 -30.49
N THR A 9 10.40 21.40 -31.49
CA THR A 9 10.21 19.97 -31.27
C THR A 9 11.53 19.47 -30.69
N THR A 10 11.62 19.31 -29.37
CA THR A 10 12.69 18.54 -28.77
C THR A 10 12.51 17.10 -29.27
N PRO A 11 13.44 16.57 -30.07
CA PRO A 11 13.27 15.23 -30.61
C PRO A 11 13.26 14.22 -29.47
N VAL A 12 12.45 13.17 -29.57
CA VAL A 12 12.39 12.04 -28.61
C VAL A 12 13.80 11.48 -28.30
N THR A 13 14.74 11.67 -29.22
CA THR A 13 16.15 11.35 -29.07
C THR A 13 16.86 12.07 -27.91
N ASP A 14 16.42 13.27 -27.52
CA ASP A 14 17.02 14.02 -26.40
C ASP A 14 16.72 13.33 -25.06
N TYR A 15 15.48 12.84 -24.88
CA TYR A 15 15.08 12.06 -23.71
C TYR A 15 15.83 10.73 -23.61
N LEU A 16 15.99 10.01 -24.73
CA LEU A 16 16.75 8.75 -24.77
C LEU A 16 18.23 8.97 -24.42
N ARG A 17 18.81 10.11 -24.79
CA ARG A 17 20.19 10.45 -24.49
C ARG A 17 20.41 10.72 -22.99
N ILE A 18 19.47 11.42 -22.34
CA ILE A 18 19.49 11.67 -20.90
C ILE A 18 19.46 10.34 -20.14
N LEU A 19 18.55 9.43 -20.53
CA LEU A 19 18.43 8.10 -19.92
C LEU A 19 19.69 7.26 -20.09
N TYR A 20 20.27 7.21 -21.30
CA TYR A 20 21.48 6.42 -21.56
C TYR A 20 22.70 6.91 -20.76
N ARG A 21 22.83 8.23 -20.62
CA ARG A 21 23.93 8.85 -19.87
C ARG A 21 23.80 8.62 -18.37
N SER A 22 22.58 8.74 -17.85
CA SER A 22 22.28 8.57 -16.43
C SER A 22 21.99 7.12 -16.03
N ARG A 23 22.26 6.14 -16.91
CA ARG A 23 22.00 4.70 -16.64
C ARG A 23 22.60 4.20 -15.33
N TRP A 24 23.76 4.72 -14.92
CA TRP A 24 24.39 4.35 -13.65
C TRP A 24 23.69 4.97 -12.45
N VAL A 25 23.15 6.18 -12.59
CA VAL A 25 22.33 6.82 -11.55
C VAL A 25 21.00 6.07 -11.41
N ILE A 26 20.33 5.78 -12.54
CA ILE A 26 19.09 5.01 -12.56
C ILE A 26 19.31 3.63 -11.94
N ALA A 27 20.38 2.93 -12.33
CA ALA A 27 20.73 1.62 -11.77
C ALA A 27 21.06 1.68 -10.27
N ALA A 28 21.81 2.69 -9.81
CA ALA A 28 22.14 2.85 -8.40
C ALA A 28 20.89 3.13 -7.55
N CYS A 29 20.01 4.04 -7.99
CA CYS A 29 18.73 4.31 -7.33
C CYS A 29 17.83 3.07 -7.31
N PHE A 30 17.72 2.37 -8.44
CA PHE A 30 16.95 1.13 -8.53
C PHE A 30 17.46 0.07 -7.56
N LEU A 31 18.78 -0.19 -7.54
CA LEU A 31 19.39 -1.18 -6.65
C LEU A 31 19.23 -0.80 -5.17
N LEU A 32 19.35 0.49 -4.83
CA LEU A 32 19.18 0.97 -3.46
C LEU A 32 17.74 0.79 -2.98
N VAL A 33 16.75 1.20 -3.78
CA VAL A 33 15.33 1.01 -3.44
C VAL A 33 15.01 -0.47 -3.36
N LEU A 34 15.49 -1.28 -4.31
CA LEU A 34 15.29 -2.73 -4.31
C LEU A 34 15.91 -3.39 -3.05
N ALA A 35 17.11 -2.99 -2.64
CA ALA A 35 17.74 -3.51 -1.42
C ALA A 35 16.95 -3.15 -0.16
N VAL A 36 16.46 -1.91 -0.06
CA VAL A 36 15.60 -1.47 1.06
C VAL A 36 14.27 -2.21 1.07
N THR A 37 13.59 -2.33 -0.09
CA THR A 37 12.35 -3.09 -0.22
C THR A 37 12.57 -4.55 0.13
N PHE A 38 13.67 -5.16 -0.33
CA PHE A 38 14.03 -6.54 0.02
C PHE A 38 14.24 -6.69 1.52
N TYR A 39 14.99 -5.78 2.14
CA TYR A 39 15.24 -5.79 3.59
C TYR A 39 13.94 -5.69 4.39
N LEU A 40 13.08 -4.70 4.11
CA LEU A 40 11.81 -4.52 4.81
C LEU A 40 10.86 -5.71 4.63
N ASN A 41 10.87 -6.32 3.46
CA ASN A 41 9.99 -7.44 3.11
C ASN A 41 10.43 -8.77 3.76
N PHE A 42 11.73 -8.97 3.96
CA PHE A 42 12.28 -10.15 4.65
C PHE A 42 12.36 -10.00 6.17
N THR A 43 12.34 -8.77 6.70
CA THR A 43 12.32 -8.50 8.15
C THR A 43 10.91 -8.36 8.73
N ALA A 44 9.89 -8.17 7.88
CA ALA A 44 8.50 -8.13 8.31
C ALA A 44 8.02 -9.48 8.85
N VAL A 45 7.40 -9.46 10.03
CA VAL A 45 6.82 -10.64 10.67
C VAL A 45 5.61 -11.11 9.85
N PRO A 46 5.54 -12.41 9.49
CA PRO A 46 4.38 -12.96 8.80
C PRO A 46 3.17 -12.98 9.73
N LEU A 47 2.02 -12.51 9.23
CA LEU A 47 0.74 -12.64 9.91
C LEU A 47 -0.05 -13.78 9.27
N TYR A 48 -0.52 -14.71 10.07
CA TYR A 48 -1.34 -15.85 9.67
C TYR A 48 -2.79 -15.63 10.10
N GLN A 49 -3.73 -16.15 9.32
CA GLN A 49 -5.15 -16.09 9.62
C GLN A 49 -5.76 -17.48 9.52
N ALA A 50 -6.43 -17.93 10.57
CA ALA A 50 -7.17 -19.18 10.58
C ALA A 50 -8.68 -18.88 10.63
N ASN A 51 -9.47 -19.57 9.81
CA ASN A 51 -10.90 -19.32 9.65
C ASN A 51 -11.69 -20.55 10.07
N ALA A 52 -12.67 -20.37 10.94
CA ALA A 52 -13.67 -21.38 11.26
C ALA A 52 -15.06 -20.91 10.82
N LYS A 53 -15.92 -21.85 10.42
CA LYS A 53 -17.29 -21.57 10.00
C LYS A 53 -18.29 -22.27 10.89
N VAL A 54 -19.26 -21.50 11.35
CA VAL A 54 -20.33 -21.96 12.23
C VAL A 54 -21.67 -21.64 11.59
N MET A 55 -22.58 -22.59 11.58
CA MET A 55 -23.96 -22.41 11.13
C MET A 55 -24.87 -22.17 12.32
N VAL A 56 -25.74 -21.17 12.23
CA VAL A 56 -26.80 -20.91 13.19
C VAL A 56 -28.10 -21.43 12.61
N LYS A 57 -28.65 -22.45 13.24
CA LYS A 57 -29.85 -23.15 12.78
C LYS A 57 -31.08 -22.36 13.20
N VAL A 58 -31.86 -21.89 12.24
CA VAL A 58 -33.16 -21.26 12.50
C VAL A 58 -34.20 -22.37 12.64
N GLU A 59 -34.49 -22.80 13.87
CA GLU A 59 -35.65 -23.66 14.10
C GLU A 59 -36.90 -22.81 14.06
N SER A 60 -37.53 -22.76 12.88
CA SER A 60 -38.93 -22.37 12.73
C SER A 60 -39.80 -23.42 13.41
N ASN A 61 -39.99 -23.27 14.72
CA ASN A 61 -41.05 -24.00 15.39
C ASN A 61 -42.38 -23.55 14.79
N LEU A 62 -43.07 -24.52 14.17
CA LEU A 62 -44.38 -24.46 13.51
C LEU A 62 -44.38 -23.96 12.05
N GLY A 63 -44.80 -24.86 11.15
CA GLY A 63 -44.77 -24.73 9.70
C GLY A 63 -45.32 -23.43 9.12
N LEU A 64 -44.49 -22.76 8.34
CA LEU A 64 -44.84 -21.73 7.37
C LEU A 64 -44.12 -21.99 6.02
N PRO A 65 -44.66 -21.48 4.89
CA PRO A 65 -44.14 -21.77 3.54
C PRO A 65 -42.81 -21.08 3.24
N MET A 66 -41.95 -21.80 2.50
CA MET A 66 -40.58 -21.42 2.05
C MET A 66 -40.46 -20.18 1.13
N PHE A 67 -41.50 -19.37 0.95
CA PHE A 67 -41.49 -18.23 0.04
C PHE A 67 -42.07 -16.99 0.69
N ASP A 68 -41.29 -16.36 1.56
CA ASP A 68 -41.56 -15.02 2.06
C ASP A 68 -40.28 -14.18 1.99
N ALA A 69 -40.36 -13.00 1.38
CA ALA A 69 -39.25 -12.05 1.27
C ALA A 69 -38.88 -11.43 2.63
N SER A 70 -39.79 -11.50 3.61
CA SER A 70 -39.57 -11.06 5.00
C SER A 70 -38.56 -11.94 5.76
N ALA A 71 -38.42 -13.22 5.38
CA ALA A 71 -37.47 -14.16 5.98
C ALA A 71 -36.01 -13.74 5.77
N TYR A 72 -35.70 -13.03 4.68
CA TYR A 72 -34.34 -12.55 4.39
C TYR A 72 -33.87 -11.46 5.35
N TRP A 73 -34.76 -10.55 5.77
CA TRP A 73 -34.45 -9.48 6.72
C TRP A 73 -34.35 -9.99 8.16
N GLN A 74 -35.16 -11.00 8.53
CA GLN A 74 -35.05 -11.72 9.81
C GLN A 74 -33.70 -12.46 9.93
N MET A 75 -33.14 -12.92 8.80
CA MET A 75 -31.89 -13.66 8.77
C MET A 75 -30.65 -12.77 9.01
N GLU A 76 -30.61 -11.57 8.42
CA GLU A 76 -29.48 -10.65 8.57
C GLU A 76 -29.40 -10.05 9.99
N THR A 77 -30.56 -9.75 10.59
CA THR A 77 -30.65 -9.28 11.99
C THR A 77 -30.26 -10.37 12.99
N MET A 78 -30.74 -11.60 12.82
CA MET A 78 -30.39 -12.72 13.70
C MET A 78 -28.89 -13.05 13.68
N ILE A 79 -28.27 -13.11 12.49
CA ILE A 79 -26.84 -13.40 12.38
C ILE A 79 -26.02 -12.26 13.04
N SER A 80 -26.44 -11.01 12.87
CA SER A 80 -25.82 -9.86 13.52
C SER A 80 -25.86 -9.98 15.06
N ASN A 81 -26.99 -10.41 15.63
CA ASN A 81 -27.14 -10.63 17.07
C ASN A 81 -26.16 -11.70 17.58
N GLN A 82 -26.05 -12.81 16.86
CA GLN A 82 -25.12 -13.88 17.21
C GLN A 82 -23.66 -13.41 17.12
N ILE A 83 -23.31 -12.56 16.16
CA ILE A 83 -21.97 -11.95 16.06
C ILE A 83 -21.67 -11.09 17.29
N GLU A 84 -22.62 -10.30 17.79
CA GLU A 84 -22.43 -9.49 19.00
C GLU A 84 -22.32 -10.35 20.27
N ILE A 85 -23.05 -11.47 20.36
CA ILE A 85 -22.86 -12.45 21.44
C ILE A 85 -21.42 -12.97 21.42
N ILE A 86 -20.89 -13.35 20.25
CA ILE A 86 -19.51 -13.85 20.07
C ILE A 86 -18.48 -12.79 20.49
N ARG A 87 -18.73 -11.51 20.18
CA ARG A 87 -17.88 -10.38 20.64
C ARG A 87 -18.01 -10.11 22.14
N GLY A 88 -19.04 -10.64 22.77
CA GLY A 88 -19.33 -10.46 24.18
C GLY A 88 -18.20 -10.92 25.10
N ARG A 89 -18.05 -10.21 26.22
CA ARG A 89 -16.99 -10.46 27.22
C ARG A 89 -17.08 -11.86 27.85
N ALA A 90 -18.28 -12.43 27.93
CA ALA A 90 -18.49 -13.78 28.47
C ALA A 90 -17.77 -14.86 27.65
N ILE A 91 -17.84 -14.76 26.31
CA ILE A 91 -17.16 -15.68 25.41
C ILE A 91 -15.65 -15.45 25.46
N ALA A 92 -15.19 -14.20 25.39
CA ALA A 92 -13.76 -13.89 25.50
C ALA A 92 -13.14 -14.45 26.81
N LYS A 93 -13.88 -14.40 27.93
CA LYS A 93 -13.45 -14.96 29.21
C LYS A 93 -13.41 -16.49 29.20
N SER A 94 -14.42 -17.14 28.63
CA SER A 94 -14.47 -18.59 28.46
C SER A 94 -13.32 -19.09 27.58
N VAL A 95 -13.05 -18.40 26.47
CA VAL A 95 -11.92 -18.67 25.58
C VAL A 95 -10.59 -18.50 26.30
N ALA A 96 -10.40 -17.39 27.02
CA ALA A 96 -9.19 -17.15 27.78
C ALA A 96 -8.93 -18.26 28.80
N GLN A 97 -9.96 -18.72 29.50
CA GLN A 97 -9.86 -19.83 30.43
C GLN A 97 -9.49 -21.14 29.73
N LYS A 98 -10.17 -21.50 28.63
CA LYS A 98 -9.86 -22.71 27.85
C LYS A 98 -8.43 -22.70 27.29
N LEU A 99 -7.96 -21.55 26.80
CA LEU A 99 -6.62 -21.40 26.26
C LEU A 99 -5.55 -21.55 27.35
N LEU A 100 -5.78 -21.03 28.57
CA LEU A 100 -4.86 -21.15 29.71
C LEU A 100 -4.85 -22.56 30.32
N GLU A 101 -5.97 -23.28 30.28
CA GLU A 101 -6.08 -24.66 30.75
C GLU A 101 -5.60 -25.69 29.72
N SER A 102 -5.44 -25.30 28.46
CA SER A 102 -4.94 -26.17 27.40
C SER A 102 -3.48 -26.59 27.65
N PRO A 103 -3.10 -27.87 27.40
CA PRO A 103 -1.71 -28.32 27.48
C PRO A 103 -0.74 -27.51 26.61
N GLN A 104 -1.27 -26.84 25.60
CA GLN A 104 -0.52 -26.04 24.61
C GLN A 104 -0.35 -24.57 25.04
N ALA A 105 -0.89 -24.16 26.20
CA ALA A 105 -0.81 -22.80 26.71
C ALA A 105 0.63 -22.25 26.79
N ALA A 106 1.60 -23.11 27.11
CA ALA A 106 3.01 -22.70 27.23
C ALA A 106 3.66 -22.36 25.87
N GLU A 107 3.09 -22.83 24.77
CA GLU A 107 3.64 -22.67 23.41
C GLU A 107 3.06 -21.44 22.68
N LEU A 108 2.07 -20.75 23.25
CA LEU A 108 1.39 -19.62 22.59
C LEU A 108 2.15 -18.29 22.80
N PRO A 109 2.68 -17.66 21.73
CA PRO A 109 3.34 -16.35 21.80
C PRO A 109 2.54 -15.26 22.53
N MET A 110 1.22 -15.20 22.34
CA MET A 110 0.36 -14.23 23.02
C MET A 110 0.38 -14.34 24.56
N LEU A 111 0.59 -15.56 25.08
CA LEU A 111 0.69 -15.83 26.52
C LEU A 111 2.12 -15.56 27.04
N GLN A 112 3.14 -15.73 26.20
CA GLN A 112 4.54 -15.49 26.56
C GLN A 112 4.86 -14.01 26.71
N SER A 113 4.34 -13.16 25.82
CA SER A 113 4.43 -11.69 25.87
C SER A 113 4.01 -11.09 27.23
N HIS A 114 3.00 -11.68 27.87
CA HIS A 114 2.51 -11.25 29.19
C HIS A 114 3.28 -11.89 30.36
N SER A 115 4.00 -13.00 30.13
CA SER A 115 4.74 -13.73 31.17
C SER A 115 6.15 -13.18 31.46
N ASP A 116 6.79 -12.52 30.49
CA ASP A 116 8.20 -12.12 30.59
C ASP A 116 8.47 -10.91 31.51
N ALA A 117 7.49 -10.02 31.70
CA ALA A 117 7.59 -8.92 32.66
C ALA A 117 7.52 -9.41 34.14
N LYS A 118 6.94 -10.59 34.37
CA LYS A 118 6.63 -11.15 35.71
C LYS A 118 7.80 -11.95 36.32
N SER A 119 8.64 -12.56 35.49
CA SER A 119 9.67 -13.53 35.93
C SER A 119 10.82 -12.92 36.75
N ARG A 120 11.01 -11.59 36.74
CA ARG A 120 12.10 -10.91 37.49
C ARG A 120 11.73 -10.63 38.94
N TRP A 121 10.48 -10.29 39.23
CA TRP A 121 10.00 -9.97 40.57
C TRP A 121 9.53 -11.20 41.35
N GLN A 122 9.02 -12.23 40.66
CA GLN A 122 8.66 -13.51 41.28
C GLN A 122 9.89 -14.24 41.85
N ARG A 123 11.02 -14.27 41.12
CA ARG A 123 12.29 -14.85 41.61
C ARG A 123 12.86 -14.10 42.83
N LEU A 124 12.66 -12.79 42.91
CA LEU A 124 13.02 -11.98 44.07
C LEU A 124 12.09 -12.25 45.27
N ALA A 125 10.78 -12.40 45.03
CA ALA A 125 9.80 -12.69 46.07
C ALA A 125 9.94 -14.11 46.64
N GLU A 126 10.27 -15.11 45.81
CA GLU A 126 10.57 -16.48 46.25
C GLU A 126 11.87 -16.55 47.07
N ALA A 127 12.91 -15.82 46.65
CA ALA A 127 14.17 -15.73 47.40
C ALA A 127 14.00 -15.05 48.78
N VAL A 128 13.11 -14.05 48.88
CA VAL A 128 12.78 -13.37 50.15
C VAL A 128 11.83 -14.19 51.02
N GLY A 129 10.88 -14.92 50.41
CA GLY A 129 9.94 -15.80 51.10
C GLY A 129 10.62 -17.03 51.73
N ALA A 130 11.59 -17.63 51.04
CA ALA A 130 12.41 -18.73 51.56
C ALA A 130 13.29 -18.32 52.76
N MET A 131 13.61 -17.02 52.89
CA MET A 131 14.39 -16.46 53.99
C MET A 131 13.58 -16.18 55.26
N LEU A 132 12.23 -16.20 55.19
CA LEU A 132 11.32 -15.76 56.25
C LEU A 132 10.44 -16.86 56.87
N GLY A 133 10.67 -18.14 56.54
CA GLY A 133 10.16 -19.28 57.31
C GLY A 133 8.63 -19.34 57.51
N ARG A 134 7.83 -18.95 56.51
CA ARG A 134 6.36 -19.11 56.55
C ARG A 134 5.92 -20.40 55.86
N SER A 135 5.16 -21.23 56.56
CA SER A 135 4.52 -22.44 56.03
C SER A 135 3.61 -22.08 54.84
N ALA A 136 3.88 -22.69 53.68
CA ALA A 136 3.50 -22.17 52.36
C ALA A 136 2.32 -22.88 51.68
N GLU A 137 1.70 -23.89 52.29
CA GLU A 137 0.79 -24.79 51.54
C GLU A 137 -0.65 -24.25 51.36
N ASP A 138 -1.23 -23.49 52.29
CA ASP A 138 -2.61 -22.97 52.14
C ASP A 138 -2.72 -21.60 51.43
N ASP A 139 -1.64 -20.82 51.44
CA ASP A 139 -1.58 -19.50 50.80
C ASP A 139 -1.19 -19.57 49.31
N ALA A 140 -0.51 -20.64 48.89
CA ALA A 140 -0.06 -20.83 47.51
C ALA A 140 -1.24 -21.07 46.56
N SER A 141 -2.20 -21.91 46.95
CA SER A 141 -3.37 -22.25 46.12
C SER A 141 -4.28 -21.05 45.89
N ARG A 142 -4.49 -20.22 46.92
CA ARG A 142 -5.29 -18.97 46.80
C ARG A 142 -4.61 -17.95 45.90
N ARG A 143 -3.30 -17.76 46.03
CA ARG A 143 -2.52 -16.86 45.16
C ARG A 143 -2.48 -17.35 43.71
N GLN A 144 -2.41 -18.66 43.49
CA GLN A 144 -2.43 -19.26 42.16
C GLN A 144 -3.79 -19.09 41.49
N GLN A 145 -4.89 -19.30 42.21
CA GLN A 145 -6.25 -19.04 41.71
C GLN A 145 -6.50 -17.56 41.41
N GLU A 146 -5.99 -16.66 42.25
CA GLU A 146 -6.14 -15.22 42.05
C GLU A 146 -5.29 -14.71 40.87
N ASN A 147 -4.10 -15.25 40.68
CA ASN A 147 -3.27 -14.98 39.50
C ASN A 147 -3.93 -15.49 38.21
N MET A 148 -4.43 -16.73 38.21
CA MET A 148 -5.15 -17.31 37.07
C MET A 148 -6.36 -16.46 36.71
N ARG A 149 -7.15 -16.01 37.69
CA ARG A 149 -8.30 -15.12 37.45
C ARG A 149 -7.91 -13.79 36.81
N ARG A 150 -6.78 -13.20 37.23
CA ARG A 150 -6.27 -11.94 36.65
C ARG A 150 -5.77 -12.15 35.22
N ASP A 151 -5.01 -13.23 34.99
CA ASP A 151 -4.47 -13.57 33.69
C ASP A 151 -5.60 -13.86 32.68
N VAL A 152 -6.66 -14.56 33.10
CA VAL A 152 -7.91 -14.74 32.31
C VAL A 152 -8.56 -13.39 31.97
N GLU A 153 -8.65 -12.48 32.94
CA GLU A 153 -9.32 -11.19 32.77
C GLU A 153 -8.55 -10.23 31.83
N GLU A 154 -7.22 -10.31 31.86
CA GLU A 154 -6.32 -9.55 30.99
C GLU A 154 -6.34 -10.09 29.56
N LEU A 155 -6.23 -11.41 29.40
CA LEU A 155 -6.33 -12.08 28.10
C LEU A 155 -7.71 -11.85 27.44
N ALA A 156 -8.79 -11.93 28.22
CA ALA A 156 -10.14 -11.65 27.72
C ALA A 156 -10.33 -10.21 27.19
N ARG A 157 -9.48 -9.25 27.61
CA ARG A 157 -9.51 -7.86 27.09
C ARG A 157 -8.79 -7.72 25.75
N THR A 158 -7.77 -8.53 25.50
CA THR A 158 -6.92 -8.41 24.31
C THR A 158 -7.39 -9.31 23.16
N LEU A 159 -7.96 -10.49 23.47
CA LEU A 159 -8.45 -11.46 22.49
C LEU A 159 -9.37 -10.89 21.39
N PRO A 160 -10.33 -9.98 21.68
CA PRO A 160 -11.17 -9.41 20.62
C PRO A 160 -10.39 -8.64 19.54
N GLY A 161 -9.20 -8.12 19.86
CA GLY A 161 -8.35 -7.40 18.90
C GLY A 161 -7.72 -8.30 17.83
N TYR A 162 -7.65 -9.61 18.09
CA TYR A 162 -7.10 -10.62 17.17
C TYR A 162 -8.20 -11.31 16.35
N LEU A 163 -9.46 -10.93 16.54
CA LEU A 163 -10.60 -11.63 15.99
C LEU A 163 -11.37 -10.77 15.00
N THR A 164 -11.65 -11.34 13.83
CA THR A 164 -12.56 -10.78 12.85
C THR A 164 -13.74 -11.73 12.70
N ILE A 165 -14.95 -11.25 12.98
CA ILE A 165 -16.19 -12.03 12.85
C ILE A 165 -17.04 -11.36 11.78
N ALA A 166 -17.43 -12.13 10.77
CA ALA A 166 -18.23 -11.64 9.66
C ALA A 166 -19.29 -12.66 9.23
N PRO A 167 -20.48 -12.20 8.80
CA PRO A 167 -21.48 -13.08 8.19
C PRO A 167 -21.04 -13.49 6.78
N ILE A 168 -21.34 -14.73 6.38
CA ILE A 168 -21.16 -15.18 5.00
C ILE A 168 -22.44 -14.83 4.22
N ARG A 169 -22.30 -13.97 3.21
CA ARG A 169 -23.44 -13.45 2.41
C ARG A 169 -24.31 -14.58 1.87
N ASN A 170 -25.63 -14.41 1.98
CA ASN A 170 -26.66 -15.35 1.50
C ASN A 170 -26.58 -16.74 2.16
N THR A 171 -26.09 -16.84 3.41
CA THR A 171 -26.02 -18.11 4.15
C THR A 171 -26.25 -17.92 5.65
N ASP A 172 -26.61 -19.01 6.34
CA ASP A 172 -26.80 -19.06 7.80
C ASP A 172 -25.47 -19.20 8.58
N MET A 173 -24.36 -18.79 7.95
CA MET A 173 -23.02 -19.08 8.44
C MET A 173 -22.29 -17.81 8.91
N ILE A 174 -21.61 -17.94 10.04
CA ILE A 174 -20.70 -16.95 10.60
C ILE A 174 -19.28 -17.46 10.39
N MET A 175 -18.44 -16.61 9.80
CA MET A 175 -17.00 -16.82 9.71
C MET A 175 -16.33 -16.16 10.91
N ILE A 176 -15.62 -16.97 11.68
CA ILE A 176 -14.79 -16.50 12.80
C ILE A 176 -13.34 -16.68 12.39
N SER A 177 -12.63 -15.57 12.26
CA SER A 177 -11.25 -15.53 11.78
C SER A 177 -10.34 -14.97 12.86
N ALA A 178 -9.31 -15.73 13.25
CA ALA A 178 -8.30 -15.27 14.20
C ALA A 178 -6.97 -14.99 13.48
N THR A 179 -6.28 -13.92 13.86
CA THR A 179 -4.99 -13.53 13.31
C THR A 179 -3.89 -13.64 14.36
N SER A 180 -2.75 -14.23 13.99
CA SER A 180 -1.57 -14.33 14.87
C SER A 180 -0.27 -14.43 14.06
N GLU A 181 0.87 -14.19 14.72
CA GLU A 181 2.21 -14.41 14.16
C GLU A 181 2.54 -15.90 14.04
N ASP A 182 1.91 -16.73 14.87
CA ASP A 182 2.01 -18.20 14.80
C ASP A 182 0.75 -18.80 14.16
N PRO A 183 0.88 -19.59 13.08
CA PRO A 183 -0.25 -20.24 12.42
C PRO A 183 -1.04 -21.18 13.36
N ARG A 184 -0.37 -21.81 14.33
CA ARG A 184 -1.03 -22.70 15.31
C ARG A 184 -1.85 -21.91 16.32
N GLU A 185 -1.33 -20.77 16.78
CA GLU A 185 -2.04 -19.87 17.68
C GLU A 185 -3.33 -19.37 17.03
N ALA A 186 -3.26 -18.91 15.78
CA ALA A 186 -4.43 -18.46 15.03
C ALA A 186 -5.52 -19.56 14.97
N MET A 187 -5.14 -20.79 14.65
CA MET A 187 -6.06 -21.93 14.62
C MET A 187 -6.69 -22.20 16.00
N LEU A 188 -5.88 -22.23 17.06
CA LEU A 188 -6.35 -22.53 18.41
C LEU A 188 -7.31 -21.46 18.94
N VAL A 189 -7.03 -20.18 18.69
CA VAL A 189 -7.91 -19.08 19.07
C VAL A 189 -9.24 -19.17 18.33
N ALA A 190 -9.22 -19.37 17.00
CA ALA A 190 -10.44 -19.49 16.21
C ALA A 190 -11.32 -20.66 16.68
N ASN A 191 -10.72 -21.85 16.88
CA ASN A 191 -11.43 -23.03 17.37
C ASN A 191 -11.97 -22.85 18.79
N ALA A 192 -11.18 -22.26 19.70
CA ALA A 192 -11.63 -22.00 21.06
C ALA A 192 -12.83 -21.06 21.10
N TYR A 193 -12.86 -20.03 20.24
CA TYR A 193 -14.01 -19.13 20.09
C TYR A 193 -15.27 -19.85 19.60
N VAL A 194 -15.13 -20.67 18.56
CA VAL A 194 -16.25 -21.45 18.02
C VAL A 194 -16.81 -22.42 19.06
N GLU A 195 -15.94 -23.13 19.77
CA GLU A 195 -16.36 -24.05 20.83
C GLU A 195 -17.01 -23.32 22.00
N ALA A 196 -16.42 -22.23 22.48
CA ALA A 196 -16.99 -21.45 23.58
C ALA A 196 -18.36 -20.88 23.22
N PHE A 197 -18.56 -20.47 21.97
CA PHE A 197 -19.85 -20.01 21.46
C PHE A 197 -20.88 -21.15 21.40
N SER A 198 -20.51 -22.31 20.82
CA SER A 198 -21.39 -23.49 20.77
C SER A 198 -21.78 -23.99 22.16
N ASP A 199 -20.83 -24.02 23.11
CA ASP A 199 -21.08 -24.43 24.49
C ASP A 199 -22.01 -23.47 25.22
N LEU A 200 -21.82 -22.15 25.05
CA LEU A 200 -22.69 -21.14 25.65
C LEU A 200 -24.12 -21.26 25.10
N ASN A 201 -24.28 -21.40 23.78
CA ASN A 201 -25.58 -21.55 23.15
C ASN A 201 -26.28 -22.84 23.65
N ARG A 202 -25.57 -23.98 23.67
CA ARG A 202 -26.09 -25.24 24.20
C ARG A 202 -26.54 -25.11 25.67
N ALA A 203 -25.73 -24.47 26.51
CA ALA A 203 -26.05 -24.25 27.92
C ALA A 203 -27.31 -23.39 28.10
N MET A 204 -27.47 -22.34 27.28
CA MET A 204 -28.68 -21.49 27.30
C MET A 204 -29.92 -22.27 26.85
N SER A 205 -29.85 -23.00 25.74
CA SER A 205 -30.99 -23.81 25.27
C SER A 205 -31.39 -24.89 26.27
N GLN A 206 -30.42 -25.56 26.91
CA GLN A 206 -30.69 -26.55 27.96
C GLN A 206 -31.30 -25.92 29.22
N ALA A 207 -30.85 -24.74 29.63
CA ALA A 207 -31.38 -24.05 30.80
C ALA A 207 -32.87 -23.70 30.64
N GLU A 208 -33.28 -23.27 29.44
CA GLU A 208 -34.67 -22.98 29.14
C GLU A 208 -35.56 -24.23 29.23
N VAL A 209 -35.18 -25.32 28.58
CA VAL A 209 -35.91 -26.60 28.63
C VAL A 209 -36.00 -27.12 30.07
N ARG A 210 -34.90 -27.04 30.82
CA ARG A 210 -34.84 -27.44 32.22
C ARG A 210 -35.83 -26.68 33.09
N GLN A 211 -35.98 -25.37 32.89
CA GLN A 211 -36.92 -24.56 33.68
C GLN A 211 -38.37 -25.01 33.48
N VAL A 212 -38.78 -25.24 32.23
CA VAL A 212 -40.13 -25.72 31.92
C VAL A 212 -40.34 -27.13 32.47
N LYS A 213 -39.34 -28.02 32.31
CA LYS A 213 -39.38 -29.38 32.85
C LYS A 213 -39.56 -29.39 34.38
N ASN A 214 -38.77 -28.59 35.11
CA ASN A 214 -38.86 -28.50 36.57
C ASN A 214 -40.23 -27.97 37.04
N PHE A 215 -40.85 -27.07 36.27
CA PHE A 215 -42.22 -26.62 36.53
C PHE A 215 -43.22 -27.77 36.40
N LEU A 216 -43.16 -28.56 35.32
CA LEU A 216 -44.03 -29.72 35.13
C LEU A 216 -43.82 -30.80 36.19
N GLU A 217 -42.57 -31.04 36.60
CA GLU A 217 -42.24 -32.00 37.66
C GLU A 217 -42.95 -31.67 38.99
N ASN A 218 -42.90 -30.39 39.37
CA ASN A 218 -43.56 -29.92 40.58
C ASN A 218 -45.09 -30.05 40.49
N GLN A 219 -45.69 -29.77 39.33
CA GLN A 219 -47.14 -29.92 39.11
C GLN A 219 -47.56 -31.39 39.09
N LEU A 220 -46.75 -32.27 38.49
CA LEU A 220 -47.03 -33.69 38.40
C LEU A 220 -47.12 -34.34 39.79
N SER A 221 -46.26 -33.92 40.73
CA SER A 221 -46.31 -34.37 42.13
C SER A 221 -47.63 -34.01 42.81
N VAL A 222 -48.12 -32.78 42.61
CA VAL A 222 -49.39 -32.30 43.17
C VAL A 222 -50.57 -33.08 42.59
N ILE A 223 -50.62 -33.25 41.26
CA ILE A 223 -51.71 -33.96 40.59
C ILE A 223 -51.69 -35.46 40.92
N GLN A 224 -50.51 -36.06 41.06
CA GLN A 224 -50.38 -37.46 41.47
C GLN A 224 -50.99 -37.68 42.87
N GLN A 225 -50.78 -36.75 43.80
CA GLN A 225 -51.40 -36.82 45.12
C GLN A 225 -52.92 -36.66 45.04
N GLN A 226 -53.41 -35.67 44.28
CA GLN A 226 -54.85 -35.44 44.09
C GLN A 226 -55.54 -36.66 43.47
N LEU A 227 -54.94 -37.27 42.44
CA LEU A 227 -55.43 -38.48 41.80
C LEU A 227 -55.54 -39.65 42.78
N ALA A 228 -54.50 -39.88 43.59
CA ALA A 228 -54.54 -40.93 44.59
C ALA A 228 -55.64 -40.70 45.63
N GLU A 229 -55.83 -39.46 46.08
CA GLU A 229 -56.90 -39.07 47.01
C GLU A 229 -58.30 -39.27 46.38
N SER A 230 -58.49 -38.90 45.11
CA SER A 230 -59.78 -39.04 44.41
C SER A 230 -60.11 -40.48 44.05
N GLU A 231 -59.11 -41.30 43.67
CA GLU A 231 -59.26 -42.73 43.44
C GLU A 231 -59.66 -43.47 44.73
N ILE A 232 -58.99 -43.15 45.86
CA ILE A 232 -59.34 -43.73 47.17
C ILE A 232 -60.76 -43.32 47.56
N ALA A 233 -61.10 -42.04 47.45
CA ALA A 233 -62.44 -41.55 47.79
C ALA A 233 -63.53 -42.20 46.93
N LEU A 234 -63.28 -42.39 45.63
CA LEU A 234 -64.20 -43.09 44.72
C LEU A 234 -64.34 -44.57 45.10
N LYS A 235 -63.23 -45.24 45.42
CA LYS A 235 -63.22 -46.64 45.84
C LYS A 235 -63.99 -46.84 47.16
N GLU A 236 -63.70 -46.04 48.19
CA GLU A 236 -64.40 -46.13 49.48
C GLU A 236 -65.91 -45.86 49.34
N PHE A 237 -66.29 -44.90 48.50
CA PHE A 237 -67.69 -44.59 48.26
C PHE A 237 -68.42 -45.73 47.52
N THR A 238 -67.78 -46.35 46.52
CA THR A 238 -68.35 -47.47 45.76
C THR A 238 -68.47 -48.75 46.61
N GLU A 239 -67.51 -49.00 47.51
CA GLU A 239 -67.57 -50.11 48.48
C GLU A 239 -68.67 -49.90 49.53
N ALA A 240 -68.89 -48.65 49.99
CA ALA A 240 -69.86 -48.35 51.05
C ALA A 240 -71.34 -48.36 50.62
N GLN A 241 -71.65 -48.02 49.36
CA GLN A 241 -73.04 -47.93 48.86
C GLN A 241 -73.47 -49.10 47.95
N GLY A 242 -72.56 -50.05 47.66
CA GLY A 242 -72.79 -51.16 46.72
C GLY A 242 -72.71 -50.73 45.24
N THR A 243 -72.82 -51.69 44.31
CA THR A 243 -72.67 -51.48 42.86
C THR A 243 -73.80 -50.61 42.27
N MET A 244 -73.74 -49.29 42.49
CA MET A 244 -74.62 -48.32 41.86
C MET A 244 -73.99 -47.84 40.55
N THR A 245 -74.74 -47.92 39.46
CA THR A 245 -74.37 -47.34 38.17
C THR A 245 -75.10 -46.02 37.98
N LEU A 246 -74.45 -45.07 37.31
CA LEU A 246 -75.12 -43.88 36.83
C LEU A 246 -76.03 -44.24 35.64
N PRO A 247 -77.22 -43.62 35.51
CA PRO A 247 -78.03 -43.71 34.29
C PRO A 247 -77.26 -43.20 33.08
N ASP A 248 -77.59 -43.67 31.88
CA ASP A 248 -76.90 -43.31 30.63
C ASP A 248 -76.87 -41.79 30.40
N GLU A 249 -77.94 -41.06 30.77
CA GLU A 249 -77.97 -39.59 30.67
C GLU A 249 -76.97 -38.91 31.62
N ALA A 250 -76.83 -39.43 32.85
CA ALA A 250 -75.89 -38.89 33.83
C ALA A 250 -74.44 -39.26 33.48
N ASN A 251 -74.20 -40.46 32.95
CA ASN A 251 -72.90 -40.86 32.42
C ASN A 251 -72.47 -39.96 31.26
N SER A 252 -73.36 -39.69 30.30
CA SER A 252 -73.05 -38.78 29.17
C SER A 252 -72.72 -37.37 29.65
N LEU A 253 -73.38 -36.88 30.71
CA LEU A 253 -73.06 -35.59 31.32
C LEU A 253 -71.68 -35.61 31.99
N VAL A 254 -71.34 -36.68 32.71
CA VAL A 254 -70.00 -36.86 33.31
C VAL A 254 -68.93 -36.94 32.22
N GLU A 255 -69.14 -37.70 31.15
CA GLU A 255 -68.19 -37.82 30.03
C GLU A 255 -67.91 -36.47 29.37
N LYS A 256 -68.96 -35.71 29.03
CA LYS A 256 -68.80 -34.35 28.46
C LYS A 256 -68.11 -33.40 29.42
N LEU A 257 -68.44 -33.48 30.72
CA LEU A 257 -67.81 -32.64 31.72
C LEU A 257 -66.34 -32.99 31.90
N VAL A 258 -65.98 -34.28 31.90
CA VAL A 258 -64.58 -34.75 31.93
C VAL A 258 -63.84 -34.27 30.69
N GLU A 259 -64.45 -34.32 29.50
CA GLU A 259 -63.88 -33.83 28.25
C GLU A 259 -63.55 -32.33 28.33
N PHE A 260 -64.55 -31.48 28.64
CA PHE A 260 -64.36 -30.03 28.70
C PHE A 260 -63.45 -29.59 29.86
N GLU A 261 -63.53 -30.25 31.02
CA GLU A 261 -62.68 -29.94 32.16
C GLU A 261 -61.22 -30.35 31.91
N SER A 262 -61.00 -31.44 31.18
CA SER A 262 -59.65 -31.81 30.74
C SER A 262 -59.08 -30.79 29.75
N LEU A 263 -59.88 -30.37 28.75
CA LEU A 263 -59.48 -29.33 27.80
C LEU A 263 -59.22 -27.98 28.47
N TYR A 264 -60.04 -27.63 29.47
CA TYR A 264 -59.85 -26.43 30.30
C TYR A 264 -58.52 -26.49 31.05
N LYS A 265 -58.26 -27.58 31.79
CA LYS A 265 -57.05 -27.73 32.59
C LYS A 265 -55.79 -27.87 31.71
N GLU A 266 -55.89 -28.47 30.54
CA GLU A 266 -54.83 -28.48 29.52
C GLU A 266 -54.49 -27.07 29.04
N SER A 267 -55.51 -26.30 28.63
CA SER A 267 -55.33 -24.92 28.17
C SER A 267 -54.81 -24.00 29.29
N LEU A 268 -55.22 -24.25 30.54
CA LEU A 268 -54.72 -23.54 31.72
C LEU A 268 -53.23 -23.84 31.97
N ALA A 269 -52.83 -25.12 31.87
CA ALA A 269 -51.43 -25.52 32.00
C ALA A 269 -50.55 -24.91 30.91
N GLU A 270 -51.04 -24.83 29.67
CA GLU A 270 -50.35 -24.18 28.55
C GLU A 270 -50.18 -22.67 28.77
N LEU A 271 -51.24 -22.03 29.29
CA LEU A 271 -51.22 -20.61 29.67
C LEU A 271 -50.21 -20.35 30.80
N GLU A 272 -50.16 -21.20 31.82
CA GLU A 272 -49.18 -21.08 32.91
C GLU A 272 -47.75 -21.33 32.44
N SER A 273 -47.53 -22.35 31.62
CA SER A 273 -46.24 -22.62 30.97
C SER A 273 -45.75 -21.41 30.17
N SER A 274 -46.63 -20.81 29.36
CA SER A 274 -46.33 -19.59 28.60
C SER A 274 -46.00 -18.40 29.52
N ARG A 275 -46.69 -18.25 30.66
CA ARG A 275 -46.34 -17.24 31.67
C ARG A 275 -44.95 -17.48 32.27
N GLN A 276 -44.56 -18.74 32.50
CA GLN A 276 -43.21 -19.04 33.01
C GLN A 276 -42.12 -18.71 31.99
N ARG A 277 -42.36 -18.99 30.69
CA ARG A 277 -41.46 -18.57 29.61
C ARG A 277 -41.31 -17.05 29.56
N LEU A 278 -42.42 -16.31 29.65
CA LEU A 278 -42.39 -14.85 29.70
C LEU A 278 -41.56 -14.33 30.87
N ARG A 279 -41.76 -14.89 32.08
CA ARG A 279 -40.96 -14.52 33.26
C ARG A 279 -39.47 -14.78 33.08
N PHE A 280 -39.09 -15.87 32.41
CA PHE A 280 -37.69 -16.15 32.11
C PHE A 280 -37.10 -15.09 31.16
N ILE A 281 -37.84 -14.75 30.11
CA ILE A 281 -37.44 -13.70 29.16
C ILE A 281 -37.32 -12.34 29.86
N ASP A 282 -38.28 -11.97 30.70
CA ASP A 282 -38.24 -10.72 31.48
C ASP A 282 -37.04 -10.67 32.45
N GLN A 283 -36.67 -11.81 33.04
CA GLN A 283 -35.47 -11.90 33.88
C GLN A 283 -34.18 -11.70 33.07
N GLN A 284 -34.14 -12.17 31.82
CA GLN A 284 -33.00 -11.97 30.92
C GLN A 284 -32.90 -10.53 30.39
N LEU A 285 -34.03 -9.88 30.11
CA LEU A 285 -34.08 -8.47 29.67
C LEU A 285 -33.64 -7.49 30.77
N GLY A 286 -33.78 -7.87 32.05
CA GLY A 286 -33.35 -7.04 33.18
C GLY A 286 -34.23 -5.81 33.44
N ARG A 287 -34.17 -5.28 34.66
CA ARG A 287 -35.13 -4.27 35.18
C ARG A 287 -34.87 -2.81 34.72
N LYS A 288 -33.86 -2.56 33.87
CA LYS A 288 -33.27 -1.22 33.68
C LYS A 288 -33.42 -0.63 32.27
N LEU A 289 -34.00 -1.35 31.32
CA LEU A 289 -34.18 -0.91 29.94
C LEU A 289 -35.68 -0.91 29.59
N GLU A 290 -36.44 0.01 30.21
CA GLU A 290 -37.58 0.59 29.50
C GLU A 290 -36.97 1.54 28.45
N ILE A 291 -36.60 1.00 27.28
CA ILE A 291 -36.15 1.85 26.18
C ILE A 291 -37.36 2.65 25.70
N GLU A 292 -37.20 3.96 25.81
CA GLU A 292 -38.05 5.03 25.29
C GLU A 292 -38.07 4.97 23.74
N VAL A 293 -38.82 4.02 23.16
CA VAL A 293 -39.09 3.95 21.71
C VAL A 293 -40.41 4.66 21.42
N THR A 294 -40.45 5.98 21.56
CA THR A 294 -41.72 6.73 21.74
C THR A 294 -42.53 6.98 20.46
N ALA A 295 -42.00 6.66 19.27
CA ALA A 295 -42.67 6.94 17.99
C ALA A 295 -43.25 5.67 17.32
N ALA A 296 -42.51 4.56 17.30
CA ALA A 296 -42.98 3.29 16.75
C ALA A 296 -44.03 2.60 17.65
N THR A 297 -44.01 2.89 18.96
CA THR A 297 -44.97 2.34 19.93
C THR A 297 -46.41 2.68 19.60
N SER A 298 -46.72 3.88 19.09
CA SER A 298 -48.11 4.27 18.85
C SER A 298 -48.82 3.42 17.80
N TYR A 299 -48.14 3.09 16.70
CA TYR A 299 -48.70 2.23 15.64
C TYR A 299 -48.69 0.76 16.03
N LEU A 300 -47.60 0.28 16.63
CA LEU A 300 -47.51 -1.09 17.14
C LEU A 300 -48.54 -1.35 18.26
N GLU A 301 -48.80 -0.38 19.14
CA GLU A 301 -49.86 -0.43 20.16
C GLU A 301 -51.26 -0.42 19.53
N GLU A 302 -51.45 0.19 18.35
CA GLU A 302 -52.70 0.15 17.61
C GLU A 302 -52.94 -1.23 16.99
N LEU A 303 -51.93 -1.83 16.36
CA LEU A 303 -51.97 -3.22 15.89
C LEU A 303 -52.24 -4.20 17.04
N GLN A 304 -51.60 -4.03 18.20
CA GLN A 304 -51.87 -4.84 19.39
C GLN A 304 -53.31 -4.71 19.88
N ARG A 305 -53.87 -3.49 19.87
CA ARG A 305 -55.29 -3.26 20.23
C ARG A 305 -56.24 -3.94 19.25
N GLU A 306 -55.96 -3.88 17.95
CA GLU A 306 -56.78 -4.51 16.91
C GLU A 306 -56.73 -6.05 17.01
N MET A 307 -55.56 -6.61 17.27
CA MET A 307 -55.38 -8.04 17.54
C MET A 307 -56.15 -8.48 18.79
N ALA A 308 -56.07 -7.72 19.89
CA ALA A 308 -56.80 -8.02 21.12
C ALA A 308 -58.33 -8.00 20.89
N ALA A 309 -58.83 -7.06 20.08
CA ALA A 309 -60.24 -6.98 19.72
C ALA A 309 -60.71 -8.22 18.92
N LEU A 310 -59.94 -8.66 17.92
CA LEU A 310 -60.26 -9.88 17.16
C LEU A 310 -60.19 -11.14 18.00
N GLN A 311 -59.21 -11.24 18.92
CA GLN A 311 -59.12 -12.35 19.86
C GLN A 311 -60.33 -12.37 20.81
N GLN A 312 -60.82 -11.21 21.25
CA GLN A 312 -62.04 -11.09 22.04
C GLN A 312 -63.28 -11.48 21.22
N GLU A 313 -63.38 -11.08 19.95
CA GLU A 313 -64.47 -11.50 19.06
C GLU A 313 -64.46 -13.03 18.88
N ARG A 314 -63.29 -13.61 18.63
CA ARG A 314 -63.10 -15.07 18.56
C ARG A 314 -63.55 -15.75 19.85
N ALA A 315 -63.19 -15.20 21.01
CA ALA A 315 -63.63 -15.71 22.31
C ALA A 315 -65.16 -15.79 22.42
N SER A 316 -65.83 -14.70 22.04
CA SER A 316 -67.28 -14.60 22.07
C SER A 316 -67.94 -15.58 21.09
N GLN A 317 -67.33 -15.79 19.93
CA GLN A 317 -67.81 -16.74 18.93
C GLN A 317 -67.65 -18.19 19.42
N VAL A 318 -66.53 -18.51 20.07
CA VAL A 318 -66.34 -19.83 20.71
C VAL A 318 -67.40 -20.06 21.78
N ALA A 319 -67.60 -19.09 22.69
CA ALA A 319 -68.63 -19.19 23.72
C ALA A 319 -70.03 -19.39 23.13
N TYR A 320 -70.37 -18.68 22.05
CA TYR A 320 -71.63 -18.85 21.32
C TYR A 320 -71.78 -20.25 20.71
N LEU A 321 -70.74 -20.76 20.04
CA LEU A 321 -70.79 -22.08 19.39
C LEU A 321 -70.92 -23.20 20.43
N VAL A 322 -70.24 -23.08 21.57
CA VAL A 322 -70.30 -24.10 22.61
C VAL A 322 -71.64 -24.08 23.35
N ASN A 323 -72.20 -22.90 23.66
CA ASN A 323 -73.53 -22.81 24.28
C ASN A 323 -74.63 -23.46 23.43
N ASN A 324 -74.43 -23.50 22.11
CA ASN A 324 -75.35 -24.14 21.17
C ASN A 324 -75.01 -25.61 20.87
N GLY A 325 -73.99 -26.18 21.51
CA GLY A 325 -73.57 -27.57 21.31
C GLY A 325 -72.92 -27.86 19.95
N ASN A 326 -72.56 -26.81 19.19
CA ASN A 326 -72.05 -26.89 17.81
C ASN A 326 -70.59 -26.45 17.72
N TYR A 327 -69.82 -26.66 18.79
CA TYR A 327 -68.41 -26.32 18.77
C TYR A 327 -67.63 -27.35 17.96
N GLU A 328 -67.17 -26.90 16.80
CA GLU A 328 -66.16 -27.60 16.01
C GLU A 328 -64.95 -26.70 15.87
N GLU A 329 -63.76 -27.25 16.12
CA GLU A 329 -62.48 -26.54 15.98
C GLU A 329 -62.27 -25.98 14.56
N LYS A 330 -62.91 -26.60 13.55
CA LYS A 330 -62.84 -26.20 12.13
C LYS A 330 -64.00 -25.32 11.66
N ASN A 331 -64.69 -24.63 12.57
CA ASN A 331 -65.79 -23.75 12.17
C ASN A 331 -65.30 -22.64 11.20
N PRO A 332 -65.96 -22.42 10.04
CA PRO A 332 -65.51 -21.43 9.05
C PRO A 332 -65.35 -20.01 9.58
N ARG A 333 -66.18 -19.59 10.55
CA ARG A 333 -66.09 -18.26 11.17
C ARG A 333 -64.88 -18.15 12.09
N LEU A 334 -64.55 -19.23 12.81
CA LEU A 334 -63.33 -19.28 13.63
C LEU A 334 -62.08 -19.26 12.74
N GLN A 335 -62.08 -20.01 11.62
CA GLN A 335 -60.99 -19.98 10.64
C GLN A 335 -60.78 -18.60 10.02
N GLN A 336 -61.87 -17.86 9.75
CA GLN A 336 -61.78 -16.49 9.26
C GLN A 336 -61.10 -15.57 10.29
N LEU A 337 -61.52 -15.64 11.55
CA LEU A 337 -60.94 -14.85 12.65
C LEU A 337 -59.48 -15.24 12.88
N ASP A 338 -59.15 -16.53 12.83
CA ASP A 338 -57.77 -17.02 12.94
C ASP A 338 -56.89 -16.48 11.80
N GLY A 339 -57.42 -16.44 10.56
CA GLY A 339 -56.73 -15.83 9.42
C GLY A 339 -56.50 -14.33 9.58
N GLN A 340 -57.45 -13.59 10.14
CA GLN A 340 -57.32 -12.15 10.40
C GLN A 340 -56.30 -11.87 11.50
N ILE A 341 -56.35 -12.62 12.62
CA ILE A 341 -55.36 -12.54 13.70
C ILE A 341 -53.97 -12.86 13.16
N HIS A 342 -53.84 -13.88 12.31
CA HIS A 342 -52.57 -14.24 11.70
C HIS A 342 -52.02 -13.14 10.79
N ALA A 343 -52.86 -12.57 9.93
CA ALA A 343 -52.48 -11.47 9.04
C ALA A 343 -52.01 -10.22 9.82
N LEU A 344 -52.70 -9.86 10.90
CA LEU A 344 -52.30 -8.76 11.78
C LEU A 344 -51.00 -9.06 12.54
N THR A 345 -50.83 -10.32 12.97
CA THR A 345 -49.58 -10.78 13.60
C THR A 345 -48.40 -10.63 12.65
N GLN A 346 -48.58 -10.96 11.36
CA GLN A 346 -47.52 -10.79 10.35
C GLN A 346 -47.22 -9.32 10.10
N LYS A 347 -48.24 -8.47 9.93
CA LYS A 347 -48.04 -7.02 9.78
C LYS A 347 -47.31 -6.39 10.97
N PHE A 348 -47.65 -6.81 12.19
CA PHE A 348 -46.94 -6.35 13.39
C PHE A 348 -45.46 -6.75 13.35
N LYS A 349 -45.17 -8.01 12.98
CA LYS A 349 -43.79 -8.51 12.84
C LYS A 349 -43.00 -7.73 11.79
N GLU A 350 -43.63 -7.42 10.65
CA GLU A 350 -43.02 -6.62 9.56
C GLU A 350 -42.68 -5.21 10.02
N GLU A 351 -43.62 -4.52 10.67
CA GLU A 351 -43.46 -3.14 11.13
C GLU A 351 -42.44 -3.02 12.27
N PHE A 352 -42.45 -3.98 13.20
CA PHE A 352 -41.45 -4.09 14.26
C PHE A 352 -40.05 -4.28 13.68
N ALA A 353 -39.90 -5.16 12.67
CA ALA A 353 -38.63 -5.39 12.01
C ALA A 353 -38.11 -4.18 11.22
N GLN A 354 -39.00 -3.41 10.59
CA GLN A 354 -38.62 -2.18 9.85
C GLN A 354 -38.10 -1.09 10.79
N HIS A 355 -38.75 -0.88 11.93
CA HIS A 355 -38.37 0.17 12.87
C HIS A 355 -37.15 -0.22 13.73
N ALA A 356 -36.90 -1.52 13.94
CA ALA A 356 -35.68 -2.01 14.58
C ALA A 356 -34.43 -1.82 13.69
N ALA A 357 -34.60 -1.76 12.37
CA ALA A 357 -33.49 -1.65 11.42
C ALA A 357 -32.96 -0.22 11.21
N GLU A 358 -33.75 0.82 11.49
CA GLU A 358 -33.37 2.22 11.19
C GLU A 358 -32.34 2.82 12.15
N ASP A 359 -32.15 2.27 13.36
CA ASP A 359 -31.40 2.95 14.43
C ASP A 359 -30.09 2.28 14.92
N LEU A 360 -29.65 1.12 14.43
CA LEU A 360 -28.71 0.31 15.24
C LEU A 360 -27.45 -0.29 14.60
N VAL A 361 -26.32 0.35 14.93
CA VAL A 361 -25.00 -0.27 15.12
C VAL A 361 -24.68 -0.19 16.61
N GLY A 362 -25.03 -1.20 17.42
CA GLY A 362 -24.69 -1.22 18.86
C GLY A 362 -25.26 -2.39 19.69
N PRO A 363 -24.94 -2.45 21.01
CA PRO A 363 -25.24 -3.56 21.95
C PRO A 363 -26.73 -3.87 22.22
N GLN A 364 -27.66 -3.28 21.47
CA GLN A 364 -29.10 -3.41 21.64
C GLN A 364 -29.68 -4.61 20.86
N ALA A 365 -28.92 -5.19 19.93
CA ALA A 365 -29.37 -6.28 19.06
C ALA A 365 -29.78 -7.59 19.79
N LEU A 366 -29.08 -7.95 20.88
CA LEU A 366 -29.49 -9.06 21.77
C LEU A 366 -30.85 -8.79 22.44
N HIS A 367 -31.16 -7.53 22.72
CA HIS A 367 -32.45 -7.17 23.29
C HIS A 367 -33.56 -7.35 22.26
N ASP A 368 -33.30 -7.07 20.98
CA ASP A 368 -34.30 -7.20 19.90
C ASP A 368 -34.79 -8.65 19.73
N GLU A 369 -33.89 -9.64 19.81
CA GLU A 369 -34.27 -11.06 19.77
C GLU A 369 -35.13 -11.46 20.98
N LEU A 370 -34.74 -11.01 22.18
CA LEU A 370 -35.51 -11.25 23.39
C LEU A 370 -36.86 -10.54 23.38
N TYR A 371 -36.97 -9.34 22.77
CA TYR A 371 -38.22 -8.63 22.59
C TYR A 371 -39.14 -9.32 21.58
N LEU A 372 -38.61 -9.81 20.45
CA LEU A 372 -39.41 -10.58 19.50
C LEU A 372 -39.95 -11.86 20.15
N ARG A 373 -39.09 -12.58 20.88
CA ARG A 373 -39.48 -13.79 21.62
C ARG A 373 -40.50 -13.49 22.72
N LYS A 374 -40.34 -12.37 23.42
CA LYS A 374 -41.32 -11.86 24.40
C LYS A 374 -42.67 -11.63 23.74
N PHE A 375 -42.69 -10.93 22.61
CA PHE A 375 -43.92 -10.65 21.87
C PHE A 375 -44.64 -11.93 21.44
N GLU A 376 -43.91 -12.93 20.92
CA GLU A 376 -44.52 -14.21 20.51
C GLU A 376 -45.19 -14.93 21.69
N VAL A 377 -44.56 -14.91 22.85
CA VAL A 377 -45.13 -15.48 24.08
C VAL A 377 -46.32 -14.65 24.58
N GLU A 378 -46.26 -13.32 24.51
CA GLU A 378 -47.36 -12.43 24.87
C GLU A 378 -48.58 -12.60 23.95
N ALA A 379 -48.37 -12.71 22.64
CA ALA A 379 -49.45 -12.98 21.68
C ALA A 379 -50.10 -14.34 21.95
N SER A 380 -49.29 -15.37 22.26
CA SER A 380 -49.78 -16.69 22.66
C SER A 380 -50.61 -16.61 23.96
N LEU A 381 -50.16 -15.82 24.95
CA LEU A 381 -50.90 -15.59 26.19
C LEU A 381 -52.23 -14.88 25.95
N GLN A 382 -52.25 -13.85 25.11
CA GLN A 382 -53.47 -13.12 24.77
C GLN A 382 -54.48 -14.02 24.03
N ALA A 383 -54.01 -14.97 23.20
CA ALA A 383 -54.87 -15.94 22.54
C ALA A 383 -55.40 -17.04 23.48
N LEU A 384 -54.58 -17.49 24.44
CA LEU A 384 -54.95 -18.55 25.40
C LEU A 384 -55.91 -18.08 26.49
N GLN A 385 -55.78 -16.84 26.97
CA GLN A 385 -56.66 -16.26 28.00
C GLN A 385 -58.16 -16.39 27.69
N PRO A 386 -58.67 -15.91 26.53
CA PRO A 386 -60.07 -16.04 26.19
C PRO A 386 -60.52 -17.50 26.02
N LYS A 387 -59.63 -18.38 25.53
CA LYS A 387 -59.90 -19.82 25.39
C LYS A 387 -60.09 -20.47 26.76
N VAL A 388 -59.25 -20.15 27.73
CA VAL A 388 -59.37 -20.64 29.12
C VAL A 388 -60.65 -20.11 29.76
N ALA A 389 -60.97 -18.83 29.57
CA ALA A 389 -62.19 -18.23 30.12
C ALA A 389 -63.48 -18.86 29.56
N SER A 390 -63.54 -19.11 28.24
CA SER A 390 -64.71 -19.77 27.63
C SER A 390 -64.86 -21.20 28.11
N LEU A 391 -63.78 -21.99 28.13
CA LEU A 391 -63.78 -23.36 28.67
C LEU A 391 -64.19 -23.42 30.14
N GLN A 392 -63.79 -22.44 30.95
CA GLN A 392 -64.21 -22.33 32.35
C GLN A 392 -65.73 -22.14 32.48
N GLU A 393 -66.32 -21.29 31.64
CA GLU A 393 -67.78 -21.05 31.62
C GLU A 393 -68.55 -22.32 31.21
N ILE A 394 -68.02 -23.06 30.25
CA ILE A 394 -68.60 -24.32 29.78
C ILE A 394 -68.58 -25.38 30.89
N VAL A 395 -67.43 -25.54 31.55
CA VAL A 395 -67.30 -26.44 32.71
C VAL A 395 -68.27 -26.03 33.81
N ALA A 396 -68.42 -24.74 34.10
CA ALA A 396 -69.38 -24.25 35.08
C ALA A 396 -70.83 -24.57 34.70
N ASP A 397 -71.20 -24.45 33.42
CA ASP A 397 -72.55 -24.77 32.95
C ASP A 397 -72.89 -26.26 33.07
N TYR A 398 -71.98 -27.14 32.63
CA TYR A 398 -72.14 -28.58 32.79
C TYR A 398 -72.09 -29.02 34.26
N THR A 399 -71.33 -28.31 35.11
CA THR A 399 -71.34 -28.53 36.57
C THR A 399 -72.72 -28.22 37.16
N ARG A 400 -73.35 -27.11 36.80
CA ARG A 400 -74.73 -26.79 37.23
C ARG A 400 -75.75 -27.84 36.74
N LYS A 401 -75.58 -28.33 35.51
CA LYS A 401 -76.41 -29.44 34.98
C LYS A 401 -76.21 -30.72 35.79
N LEU A 402 -74.97 -31.02 36.19
CA LEU A 402 -74.66 -32.18 37.04
C LEU A 402 -75.31 -32.06 38.43
N GLU A 403 -75.35 -30.86 39.01
CA GLU A 403 -75.94 -30.59 40.33
C GLU A 403 -77.46 -30.80 40.40
N SER A 404 -78.13 -30.91 39.25
CA SER A 404 -79.56 -31.28 39.20
C SER A 404 -79.83 -32.76 39.50
N LEU A 405 -78.78 -33.59 39.60
CA LEU A 405 -78.89 -35.01 39.93
C LEU A 405 -79.26 -35.23 41.42
N PRO A 406 -79.98 -36.31 41.76
CA PRO A 406 -80.28 -36.67 43.15
C PRO A 406 -79.00 -36.83 44.00
N GLU A 407 -79.04 -36.39 45.28
CA GLU A 407 -77.85 -36.23 46.15
C GLU A 407 -76.87 -37.42 46.12
N LYS A 408 -77.35 -38.66 46.24
CA LYS A 408 -76.48 -39.85 46.23
C LYS A 408 -75.81 -40.13 44.88
N ARG A 409 -76.48 -39.83 43.76
CA ARG A 409 -75.93 -39.99 42.40
C ARG A 409 -74.97 -38.85 42.06
N LEU A 410 -75.22 -37.65 42.59
CA LEU A 410 -74.35 -36.49 42.44
C LEU A 410 -72.97 -36.74 43.06
N VAL A 411 -72.90 -37.35 44.25
CA VAL A 411 -71.60 -37.66 44.90
C VAL A 411 -70.79 -38.64 44.07
N LEU A 412 -71.41 -39.73 43.59
CA LEU A 412 -70.74 -40.69 42.71
C LEU A 412 -70.22 -40.02 41.43
N ALA A 413 -71.06 -39.22 40.77
CA ALA A 413 -70.70 -38.52 39.55
C ALA A 413 -69.56 -37.51 39.76
N ARG A 414 -69.52 -36.80 40.90
CA ARG A 414 -68.43 -35.87 41.25
C ARG A 414 -67.11 -36.60 41.47
N LEU A 415 -67.12 -37.71 42.23
CA LEU A 415 -65.93 -38.52 42.49
C LEU A 415 -65.39 -39.17 41.21
N GLN A 416 -66.28 -39.74 40.39
CA GLN A 416 -65.93 -40.35 39.10
C GLN A 416 -65.35 -39.30 38.13
N ARG A 417 -65.97 -38.12 38.03
CA ARG A 417 -65.44 -36.98 37.26
C ARG A 417 -64.05 -36.57 37.76
N SER A 418 -63.88 -36.36 39.07
CA SER A 418 -62.60 -35.91 39.63
C SER A 418 -61.48 -36.91 39.33
N ALA A 419 -61.70 -38.21 39.58
CA ALA A 419 -60.71 -39.24 39.29
C ALA A 419 -60.35 -39.29 37.78
N GLN A 420 -61.35 -39.27 36.89
CA GLN A 420 -61.11 -39.32 35.44
C GLN A 420 -60.39 -38.07 34.90
N VAL A 421 -60.73 -36.88 35.39
CA VAL A 421 -60.07 -35.63 35.01
C VAL A 421 -58.62 -35.63 35.49
N GLU A 422 -58.38 -36.01 36.75
CA GLU A 422 -57.03 -36.04 37.32
C GLU A 422 -56.15 -37.11 36.66
N GLU A 423 -56.71 -38.28 36.33
CA GLU A 423 -56.01 -39.34 35.59
C GLU A 423 -55.56 -38.85 34.21
N LYS A 424 -56.48 -38.24 33.45
CA LYS A 424 -56.18 -37.73 32.11
C LYS A 424 -55.11 -36.65 32.13
N ILE A 425 -55.14 -35.75 33.11
CA ILE A 425 -54.15 -34.69 33.27
C ILE A 425 -52.80 -35.25 33.72
N TYR A 426 -52.80 -36.19 34.66
CA TYR A 426 -51.57 -36.86 35.07
C TYR A 426 -50.87 -37.51 33.88
N LEU A 427 -51.60 -38.27 33.05
CA LEU A 427 -51.04 -38.93 31.86
C LEU A 427 -50.49 -37.93 30.84
N MET A 428 -51.25 -36.87 30.55
CA MET A 428 -50.84 -35.80 29.62
C MET A 428 -49.59 -35.04 30.12
N MET A 429 -49.58 -34.62 31.39
CA MET A 429 -48.43 -33.93 31.98
C MET A 429 -47.21 -34.84 32.08
N LYS A 430 -47.40 -36.12 32.43
CA LYS A 430 -46.33 -37.12 32.43
C LYS A 430 -45.74 -37.29 31.05
N GLN A 431 -46.58 -37.42 30.02
CA GLN A 431 -46.12 -37.50 28.63
C GLN A 431 -45.30 -36.25 28.25
N LYS A 432 -45.81 -35.05 28.53
CA LYS A 432 -45.10 -33.80 28.25
C LYS A 432 -43.80 -33.66 29.02
N TYR A 433 -43.76 -34.08 30.29
CA TYR A 433 -42.54 -34.11 31.09
C TYR A 433 -41.51 -35.07 30.48
N GLU A 434 -41.92 -36.26 30.07
CA GLU A 434 -41.05 -37.25 29.42
C GLU A 434 -40.51 -36.75 28.07
N GLU A 435 -41.36 -36.10 27.26
CA GLU A 435 -40.94 -35.41 26.02
C GLU A 435 -39.85 -34.37 26.31
N LEU A 436 -40.06 -33.48 27.31
CA LEU A 436 -39.08 -32.46 27.68
C LEU A 436 -37.80 -33.05 28.29
N ARG A 437 -37.89 -34.15 29.04
CA ARG A 437 -36.73 -34.84 29.63
C ARG A 437 -35.83 -35.42 28.54
N ILE A 438 -36.42 -36.00 27.49
CA ILE A 438 -35.69 -36.50 26.32
C ILE A 438 -35.07 -35.32 25.56
N THR A 439 -35.83 -34.24 25.34
CA THR A 439 -35.35 -33.05 24.64
C THR A 439 -34.20 -32.36 25.37
N GLU A 440 -34.21 -32.24 26.71
CA GLU A 440 -33.11 -31.61 27.47
C GLU A 440 -31.76 -32.32 27.22
N VAL A 441 -31.77 -33.65 27.18
CA VAL A 441 -30.57 -34.46 26.91
C VAL A 441 -30.16 -34.38 25.44
N GLY A 442 -31.13 -34.27 24.52
CA GLY A 442 -30.92 -34.17 23.08
C GLY A 442 -30.65 -32.76 22.53
N GLN A 443 -30.81 -31.71 23.34
CA GLN A 443 -30.66 -30.32 22.90
C GLN A 443 -29.18 -30.00 22.63
N LEU A 444 -28.80 -30.00 21.36
CA LEU A 444 -27.44 -29.74 20.90
C LEU A 444 -27.08 -28.24 20.85
N GLY A 445 -28.09 -27.36 20.97
CA GLY A 445 -28.00 -25.93 20.68
C GLY A 445 -28.33 -25.63 19.21
N ASP A 446 -28.63 -24.36 18.92
CA ASP A 446 -28.92 -23.87 17.57
C ASP A 446 -27.64 -23.68 16.75
N VAL A 447 -26.48 -23.68 17.41
CA VAL A 447 -25.18 -23.43 16.81
C VAL A 447 -24.47 -24.75 16.47
N ARG A 448 -24.13 -24.93 15.19
CA ARG A 448 -23.38 -26.09 14.68
C ARG A 448 -22.06 -25.69 14.03
N ILE A 449 -20.99 -26.36 14.43
CA ILE A 449 -19.67 -26.19 13.82
C ILE A 449 -19.67 -26.94 12.47
N ILE A 450 -19.48 -26.22 11.37
CA ILE A 450 -19.47 -26.80 10.02
C ILE A 450 -18.04 -27.09 9.57
N GLU A 451 -17.16 -26.10 9.73
CA GLU A 451 -15.74 -26.23 9.43
C GLU A 451 -14.93 -25.69 10.61
N PRO A 452 -14.16 -26.53 11.32
CA PRO A 452 -13.20 -26.04 12.29
C PRO A 452 -12.05 -25.31 11.57
N ALA A 453 -11.36 -24.42 12.29
CA ALA A 453 -10.16 -23.79 11.78
C ALA A 453 -9.03 -24.80 11.61
N GLU A 454 -8.37 -24.72 10.46
CA GLU A 454 -7.15 -25.47 10.14
C GLU A 454 -5.90 -24.58 10.26
N ILE A 455 -4.72 -25.20 10.29
CA ILE A 455 -3.45 -24.47 10.34
C ILE A 455 -3.22 -23.81 8.97
N PRO A 456 -3.14 -22.47 8.89
CA PRO A 456 -2.94 -21.79 7.61
C PRO A 456 -1.55 -22.07 7.04
N GLU A 457 -1.51 -22.53 5.78
CA GLU A 457 -0.27 -22.84 5.06
C GLU A 457 0.47 -21.57 4.61
N GLU A 458 -0.29 -20.52 4.27
CA GLU A 458 0.24 -19.25 3.76
C GLU A 458 -0.05 -18.09 4.72
N PRO A 459 0.89 -17.14 4.89
CA PRO A 459 0.63 -15.93 5.65
C PRO A 459 -0.33 -15.00 4.88
N LEU A 460 -1.26 -14.37 5.60
CA LEU A 460 -2.13 -13.31 5.10
C LEU A 460 -1.33 -12.11 4.56
N GLY A 461 -0.18 -11.82 5.18
CA GLY A 461 0.72 -10.78 4.73
C GLY A 461 2.07 -10.79 5.43
N PRO A 462 3.04 -10.00 4.93
CA PRO A 462 2.95 -9.15 3.73
C PRO A 462 3.11 -9.92 2.41
N ASN A 463 2.43 -9.45 1.36
CA ASN A 463 2.52 -9.99 0.00
C ASN A 463 3.91 -9.72 -0.62
N LYS A 464 4.85 -10.65 -0.37
CA LYS A 464 6.27 -10.44 -0.71
C LYS A 464 6.50 -10.15 -2.19
N ARG A 465 5.75 -10.82 -3.08
CA ARG A 465 5.83 -10.64 -4.53
C ARG A 465 5.35 -9.25 -4.98
N LEU A 466 4.19 -8.81 -4.48
CA LEU A 466 3.60 -7.52 -4.84
C LEU A 466 4.49 -6.36 -4.38
N ASN A 467 4.97 -6.41 -3.13
CA ASN A 467 5.84 -5.38 -2.58
C ASN A 467 7.14 -5.24 -3.37
N LEU A 468 7.71 -6.36 -3.85
CA LEU A 468 8.92 -6.34 -4.67
C LEU A 468 8.67 -5.68 -6.04
N ILE A 469 7.54 -6.00 -6.70
CA ILE A 469 7.14 -5.37 -7.97
C ILE A 469 6.95 -3.86 -7.80
N LEU A 470 6.24 -3.44 -6.74
CA LEU A 470 6.04 -2.03 -6.43
C LEU A 470 7.36 -1.32 -6.14
N GLY A 471 8.26 -1.94 -5.38
CA GLY A 471 9.61 -1.41 -5.12
C GLY A 471 10.44 -1.26 -6.38
N MET A 472 10.39 -2.23 -7.30
CA MET A 472 11.06 -2.15 -8.61
C MET A 472 10.54 -0.96 -9.43
N LEU A 473 9.21 -0.82 -9.52
CA LEU A 473 8.56 0.23 -10.31
C LEU A 473 8.87 1.63 -9.72
N PHE A 474 8.82 1.75 -8.39
CA PHE A 474 9.16 2.98 -7.69
C PHE A 474 10.64 3.34 -7.85
N GLY A 475 11.56 2.36 -7.72
CA GLY A 475 12.99 2.56 -7.89
C GLY A 475 13.36 3.03 -9.30
N LEU A 476 12.74 2.46 -10.34
CA LEU A 476 12.91 2.91 -11.72
C LEU A 476 12.39 4.33 -11.92
N SER A 477 11.17 4.62 -11.45
CA SER A 477 10.53 5.93 -11.60
C SER A 477 11.35 7.03 -10.90
N LEU A 478 11.81 6.77 -9.68
CA LEU A 478 12.66 7.70 -8.92
C LEU A 478 14.02 7.89 -9.61
N GLY A 479 14.63 6.82 -10.11
CA GLY A 479 15.90 6.88 -10.84
C GLY A 479 15.80 7.73 -12.11
N VAL A 480 14.72 7.56 -12.89
CA VAL A 480 14.44 8.37 -14.07
C VAL A 480 14.21 9.83 -13.68
N GLY A 481 13.39 10.11 -12.67
CA GLY A 481 13.15 11.46 -12.18
C GLY A 481 14.44 12.18 -11.75
N LEU A 482 15.32 11.47 -11.02
CA LEU A 482 16.61 12.01 -10.59
C LEU A 482 17.57 12.23 -11.77
N ALA A 483 17.54 11.36 -12.78
CA ALA A 483 18.32 11.54 -14.01
C ALA A 483 17.95 12.84 -14.74
N PHE A 484 16.65 13.15 -14.83
CA PHE A 484 16.17 14.41 -15.40
C PHE A 484 16.56 15.62 -14.56
N LEU A 485 16.44 15.52 -13.23
CA LEU A 485 16.82 16.60 -12.32
C LEU A 485 18.31 16.96 -12.47
N ILE A 486 19.19 15.96 -12.52
CA ILE A 486 20.64 16.16 -12.71
C ILE A 486 20.93 16.82 -14.05
N ASP A 487 20.22 16.43 -15.11
CA ASP A 487 20.40 17.03 -16.43
C ASP A 487 19.89 18.48 -16.50
N MET A 488 18.77 18.79 -15.84
CA MET A 488 18.26 20.17 -15.74
C MET A 488 19.21 21.11 -14.98
N LEU A 489 19.99 20.60 -14.04
CA LEU A 489 20.98 21.39 -13.29
C LEU A 489 22.30 21.60 -14.07
N ASP A 490 22.48 20.94 -15.21
CA ASP A 490 23.73 20.96 -15.98
C ASP A 490 23.71 22.03 -17.08
N ASN A 491 24.31 23.19 -16.80
CA ASN A 491 24.32 24.35 -17.71
C ASN A 491 25.55 24.39 -18.66
N SER A 492 26.21 23.26 -18.91
CA SER A 492 27.40 23.21 -19.78
C SER A 492 27.06 23.15 -21.28
N VAL A 493 27.89 23.76 -22.14
CA VAL A 493 27.80 23.59 -23.61
C VAL A 493 28.38 22.23 -23.95
N ARG A 494 27.63 21.36 -24.64
CA ARG A 494 28.09 20.00 -24.95
C ARG A 494 28.19 19.69 -26.42
N THR A 495 27.25 20.21 -27.20
CA THR A 495 27.13 19.86 -28.61
C THR A 495 27.19 21.09 -29.50
N VAL A 496 27.35 20.86 -30.80
CA VAL A 496 27.33 21.94 -31.80
C VAL A 496 25.94 22.58 -31.83
N GLU A 497 24.89 21.78 -31.66
CA GLU A 497 23.50 22.25 -31.62
C GLU A 497 23.24 23.17 -30.42
N ASP A 498 23.92 22.98 -29.29
CA ASP A 498 23.83 23.93 -28.16
C ASP A 498 24.30 25.34 -28.57
N LEU A 499 25.39 25.44 -29.35
CA LEU A 499 25.94 26.71 -29.83
C LEU A 499 25.07 27.33 -30.92
N GLU A 500 24.53 26.52 -31.84
CA GLU A 500 23.61 26.97 -32.88
C GLU A 500 22.29 27.49 -32.29
N ARG A 501 21.75 26.81 -31.26
CA ARG A 501 20.57 27.27 -30.51
C ARG A 501 20.80 28.61 -29.81
N MET A 502 22.05 28.91 -29.44
CA MET A 502 22.44 30.20 -28.88
C MET A 502 22.66 31.29 -29.95
N GLY A 503 22.53 30.96 -31.24
CA GLY A 503 22.74 31.88 -32.36
C GLY A 503 24.21 32.20 -32.63
N GLN A 504 25.15 31.36 -32.16
CA GLN A 504 26.57 31.55 -32.40
C GLN A 504 27.02 30.78 -33.66
N PRO A 505 27.76 31.41 -34.59
CA PRO A 505 28.30 30.70 -35.74
C PRO A 505 29.36 29.70 -35.28
N VAL A 506 29.33 28.46 -35.80
CA VAL A 506 30.25 27.39 -35.41
C VAL A 506 31.28 27.17 -36.52
N LEU A 507 32.57 27.28 -36.17
CA LEU A 507 33.68 27.08 -37.12
C LEU A 507 34.11 25.62 -37.22
N GLY A 508 33.77 24.79 -36.24
CA GLY A 508 34.08 23.37 -36.22
C GLY A 508 34.07 22.78 -34.81
N SER A 509 34.37 21.49 -34.72
CA SER A 509 34.56 20.79 -33.46
C SER A 509 35.87 19.99 -33.43
N ILE A 510 36.59 20.06 -32.32
CA ILE A 510 37.81 19.28 -32.09
C ILE A 510 37.49 18.13 -31.14
N PRO A 511 37.75 16.88 -31.53
CA PRO A 511 37.48 15.72 -30.68
C PRO A 511 38.43 15.70 -29.47
N PHE A 512 37.98 15.09 -28.38
CA PHE A 512 38.75 14.96 -27.14
C PHE A 512 40.05 14.19 -27.37
N ILE A 513 41.16 14.82 -27.01
CA ILE A 513 42.50 14.25 -27.08
C ILE A 513 42.75 13.44 -25.81
N LYS A 514 42.85 12.12 -25.91
CA LYS A 514 43.30 11.27 -24.79
C LYS A 514 44.80 11.49 -24.57
N GLU A 515 45.17 12.05 -23.41
CA GLU A 515 46.57 12.36 -23.08
C GLU A 515 47.51 11.15 -23.23
N ALA A 516 47.09 9.96 -22.78
CA ALA A 516 47.87 8.73 -22.90
C ALA A 516 48.13 8.33 -24.36
N GLU A 517 47.13 8.51 -25.23
CA GLU A 517 47.23 8.18 -26.66
C GLU A 517 48.09 9.20 -27.41
N ALA A 518 47.97 10.49 -27.07
CA ALA A 518 48.79 11.56 -27.63
C ALA A 518 50.29 11.39 -27.26
N LEU A 519 50.58 11.05 -26.00
CA LEU A 519 51.93 10.75 -25.52
C LEU A 519 52.52 9.50 -26.20
N GLN A 520 51.71 8.46 -26.42
CA GLN A 520 52.15 7.27 -27.13
C GLN A 520 52.50 7.59 -28.59
N ARG A 521 51.65 8.34 -29.30
CA ARG A 521 51.89 8.75 -30.69
C ARG A 521 53.13 9.63 -30.85
N LEU A 522 53.37 10.56 -29.90
CA LEU A 522 54.57 11.39 -29.89
C LEU A 522 55.85 10.55 -29.75
N LYS A 523 55.87 9.59 -28.81
CA LYS A 523 57.02 8.68 -28.63
C LYS A 523 57.29 7.83 -29.87
N THR A 524 56.24 7.33 -30.53
CA THR A 524 56.38 6.55 -31.76
C THR A 524 56.91 7.39 -32.94
N SER A 525 56.45 8.63 -33.08
CA SER A 525 56.90 9.56 -34.12
C SER A 525 58.39 9.92 -33.97
N LEU A 526 58.86 10.16 -32.74
CA LEU A 526 60.28 10.43 -32.46
C LEU A 526 61.18 9.22 -32.73
N ASN A 527 60.69 8.01 -32.42
CA ASN A 527 61.45 6.79 -32.69
C ASN A 527 61.51 6.44 -34.19
N GLY A 528 60.46 6.74 -34.97
CA GLY A 528 60.40 6.45 -36.42
C GLY A 528 61.33 7.30 -37.30
N SER A 529 61.79 8.46 -36.81
CA SER A 529 62.70 9.36 -37.55
C SER A 529 64.16 8.89 -37.57
N THR A 530 64.51 7.80 -36.87
CA THR A 530 65.89 7.29 -36.78
C THR A 530 66.26 6.24 -37.84
N ASN A 531 65.32 5.84 -38.71
CA ASN A 531 65.53 4.77 -39.69
C ASN A 531 65.73 5.24 -41.15
N GLY A 532 66.14 6.48 -41.38
CA GLY A 532 66.48 6.97 -42.73
C GLY A 532 67.55 8.04 -42.73
N VAL A 533 68.61 7.79 -43.49
CA VAL A 533 69.73 8.68 -43.90
C VAL A 533 71.01 8.56 -43.05
N HIS A 534 71.98 7.84 -43.63
CA HIS A 534 73.41 8.01 -43.35
C HIS A 534 73.95 9.29 -43.99
N ASN A 535 74.83 9.96 -43.23
CA ASN A 535 75.84 10.96 -43.61
C ASN A 535 75.40 12.42 -43.85
N GLY A 536 76.00 13.32 -43.07
CA GLY A 536 76.20 14.74 -43.41
C GLY A 536 75.76 15.71 -42.31
N ALA A 537 76.73 16.38 -41.68
CA ALA A 537 76.57 17.29 -40.55
C ALA A 537 75.58 18.45 -40.77
N THR A 538 74.74 18.73 -39.76
CA THR A 538 74.54 20.06 -39.13
C THR A 538 73.78 19.92 -37.81
N ASN A 539 74.05 20.84 -36.88
CA ASN A 539 73.57 20.86 -35.50
C ASN A 539 72.05 21.01 -35.39
N GLY A 540 71.40 20.13 -34.63
CA GLY A 540 69.97 20.26 -34.28
C GLY A 540 69.36 18.98 -33.74
N SER A 541 70.02 18.30 -32.78
CA SER A 541 69.45 17.07 -32.20
C SER A 541 68.27 17.41 -31.29
N ALA A 542 67.08 16.95 -31.69
CA ALA A 542 65.84 17.03 -30.93
C ALA A 542 65.99 16.33 -29.56
N HIS A 543 66.38 17.09 -28.54
CA HIS A 543 66.45 16.57 -27.18
C HIS A 543 65.04 16.30 -26.66
N ALA A 544 64.84 15.04 -26.27
CA ALA A 544 63.72 14.57 -25.48
C ALA A 544 63.56 15.46 -24.23
N PRO A 545 62.37 16.05 -23.95
CA PRO A 545 62.24 16.99 -22.84
C PRO A 545 62.54 16.32 -21.49
N ALA A 546 63.31 17.01 -20.64
CA ALA A 546 63.84 16.47 -19.38
C ALA A 546 62.79 16.29 -18.26
N ASN A 547 61.57 16.80 -18.44
CA ASN A 547 60.51 16.84 -17.43
C ASN A 547 59.16 16.31 -17.98
N GLY A 548 58.39 15.62 -17.13
CA GLY A 548 57.10 15.03 -17.50
C GLY A 548 56.04 16.04 -17.99
N GLU A 549 56.14 17.30 -17.56
CA GLU A 549 55.29 18.39 -18.06
C GLU A 549 55.64 18.83 -19.49
N GLY A 550 56.94 18.84 -19.86
CA GLY A 550 57.39 19.17 -21.21
C GLY A 550 56.86 18.17 -22.24
N TRP A 551 56.82 16.88 -21.89
CA TRP A 551 56.19 15.85 -22.72
C TRP A 551 54.68 16.06 -22.91
N ARG A 552 53.98 16.44 -21.83
CA ARG A 552 52.55 16.75 -21.90
C ARG A 552 52.25 17.98 -22.75
N MET A 553 53.11 19.00 -22.71
CA MET A 553 52.97 20.20 -23.53
C MET A 553 53.29 19.93 -25.00
N ALA A 554 54.35 19.19 -25.30
CA ALA A 554 54.71 18.80 -26.66
C ALA A 554 53.65 17.89 -27.31
N ALA A 555 53.03 16.99 -26.53
CA ALA A 555 51.94 16.13 -26.99
C ALA A 555 50.67 16.89 -27.42
N ARG A 556 50.58 18.20 -27.14
CA ARG A 556 49.48 19.07 -27.60
C ARG A 556 49.61 19.47 -29.07
N LEU A 557 50.79 19.34 -29.69
CA LEU A 557 51.04 19.67 -31.11
C LEU A 557 50.77 18.48 -32.04
N ILE A 558 49.55 17.95 -31.99
CA ILE A 558 49.16 16.73 -32.70
C ILE A 558 49.24 16.90 -34.21
N SER A 559 48.97 18.10 -34.73
CA SER A 559 49.08 18.40 -36.16
C SER A 559 50.50 18.27 -36.70
N HIS A 560 51.53 18.38 -35.85
CA HIS A 560 52.93 18.24 -36.25
C HIS A 560 53.38 16.76 -36.24
N PHE A 561 53.17 16.04 -35.13
CA PHE A 561 53.69 14.67 -34.97
C PHE A 561 52.74 13.56 -35.46
N ALA A 562 51.44 13.86 -35.66
CA ALA A 562 50.46 12.92 -36.19
C ALA A 562 49.56 13.59 -37.26
N PRO A 563 50.13 14.00 -38.41
CA PRO A 563 49.42 14.78 -39.43
C PRO A 563 48.25 14.02 -40.08
N LYS A 564 48.24 12.69 -40.03
CA LYS A 564 47.13 11.84 -40.52
C LYS A 564 46.05 11.57 -39.48
N SER A 565 46.10 12.19 -38.31
CA SER A 565 45.13 11.95 -37.24
C SER A 565 43.78 12.66 -37.51
N PRO A 566 42.66 12.14 -36.98
CA PRO A 566 41.36 12.82 -37.07
C PRO A 566 41.36 14.23 -36.46
N ILE A 567 42.23 14.48 -35.48
CA ILE A 567 42.41 15.79 -34.83
C ILE A 567 43.09 16.77 -35.78
N ALA A 568 44.16 16.35 -36.47
CA ALA A 568 44.84 17.17 -37.47
C ALA A 568 43.88 17.51 -38.63
N GLU A 569 43.02 16.57 -39.03
CA GLU A 569 42.00 16.81 -40.05
C GLU A 569 40.95 17.83 -39.60
N ALA A 570 40.49 17.75 -38.34
CA ALA A 570 39.59 18.75 -37.78
C ALA A 570 40.18 20.17 -37.79
N TYR A 571 41.49 20.32 -37.54
CA TYR A 571 42.19 21.61 -37.69
C TYR A 571 42.34 22.05 -39.15
N ARG A 572 42.49 21.12 -40.11
CA ARG A 572 42.45 21.47 -41.55
C ARG A 572 41.08 21.96 -41.97
N THR A 573 40.00 21.32 -41.51
CA THR A 573 38.63 21.79 -41.72
C THR A 573 38.43 23.19 -41.13
N LEU A 574 38.92 23.43 -39.91
CA LEU A 574 38.87 24.75 -39.27
C LEU A 574 39.59 25.81 -40.13
N ARG A 575 40.80 25.52 -40.60
CA ARG A 575 41.55 26.43 -41.49
C ARG A 575 40.74 26.76 -42.74
N THR A 576 40.20 25.74 -43.41
CA THR A 576 39.38 25.91 -44.61
C THR A 576 38.16 26.78 -44.33
N ASN A 577 37.44 26.55 -43.22
CA ASN A 577 36.29 27.36 -42.83
C ASN A 577 36.66 28.83 -42.57
N ILE A 578 37.79 29.09 -41.92
CA ILE A 578 38.31 30.45 -41.70
C ILE A 578 38.63 31.13 -43.04
N GLN A 579 39.28 30.42 -43.97
CA GLN A 579 39.63 30.94 -45.29
C GLN A 579 38.38 31.29 -46.12
N TYR A 580 37.32 30.48 -46.05
CA TYR A 580 36.06 30.73 -46.76
C TYR A 580 35.13 31.74 -46.09
N THR A 581 35.42 32.16 -44.85
CA THR A 581 34.56 33.15 -44.17
C THR A 581 34.56 34.48 -44.93
N HIS A 582 35.64 34.83 -45.67
CA HIS A 582 35.72 36.05 -46.49
C HIS A 582 36.57 35.87 -47.75
N VAL A 583 35.91 35.81 -48.91
CA VAL A 583 36.56 35.62 -50.23
C VAL A 583 37.20 36.92 -50.73
N ASP A 584 36.60 38.08 -50.46
CA ASP A 584 37.02 39.37 -51.05
C ASP A 584 38.13 40.10 -50.27
N LYS A 585 38.33 39.77 -49.00
CA LYS A 585 39.39 40.35 -48.14
C LYS A 585 40.04 39.25 -47.30
N PRO A 586 41.27 38.82 -47.61
CA PRO A 586 41.95 37.79 -46.85
C PRO A 586 42.24 38.29 -45.43
N LEU A 587 41.89 37.48 -44.43
CA LEU A 587 42.17 37.76 -43.02
C LEU A 587 43.67 37.56 -42.77
N ARG A 588 44.40 38.62 -42.44
CA ARG A 588 45.84 38.54 -42.14
C ARG A 588 46.13 38.44 -40.66
N THR A 589 45.27 38.99 -39.80
CA THR A 589 45.44 38.90 -38.33
C THR A 589 44.24 38.25 -37.67
N LEU A 590 44.50 37.20 -36.88
CA LEU A 590 43.47 36.45 -36.17
C LEU A 590 43.78 36.34 -34.68
N LEU A 591 42.80 36.63 -33.85
CA LEU A 591 42.87 36.45 -32.41
C LEU A 591 42.10 35.22 -31.96
N VAL A 592 42.70 34.44 -31.06
CA VAL A 592 42.07 33.29 -30.42
C VAL A 592 41.87 33.56 -28.95
N THR A 593 40.64 33.48 -28.48
CA THR A 593 40.28 33.65 -27.06
C THR A 593 39.26 32.61 -26.62
N SER A 594 38.89 32.59 -25.34
CA SER A 594 37.91 31.68 -24.76
C SER A 594 37.08 32.33 -23.65
N PRO A 595 35.90 31.81 -23.31
CA PRO A 595 35.13 32.32 -22.16
C PRO A 595 35.87 32.13 -20.83
N GLY A 596 36.54 30.99 -20.64
CA GLY A 596 37.22 30.65 -19.40
C GLY A 596 38.65 30.14 -19.59
N PRO A 597 39.45 30.09 -18.51
CA PRO A 597 40.78 29.47 -18.54
C PRO A 597 40.66 27.96 -18.77
N GLY A 598 41.59 27.40 -19.56
CA GLY A 598 41.64 25.94 -19.79
C GLY A 598 40.69 25.42 -20.88
N ASP A 599 40.03 26.30 -21.64
CA ASP A 599 39.15 25.91 -22.75
C ASP A 599 39.90 25.38 -23.99
N GLY A 600 41.23 25.59 -24.03
CA GLY A 600 42.12 25.04 -25.06
C GLY A 600 42.53 26.02 -26.17
N LYS A 601 42.35 27.33 -25.96
CA LYS A 601 42.82 28.43 -26.82
C LYS A 601 44.23 28.24 -27.40
N SER A 602 45.25 28.15 -26.54
CA SER A 602 46.65 28.01 -26.92
C SER A 602 46.95 26.72 -27.71
N THR A 603 46.28 25.62 -27.37
CA THR A 603 46.37 24.37 -28.13
C THR A 603 45.76 24.53 -29.52
N SER A 604 44.60 25.16 -29.62
CA SER A 604 43.90 25.35 -30.88
C SER A 604 44.63 26.31 -31.81
N VAL A 605 45.14 27.43 -31.31
CA VAL A 605 45.90 28.39 -32.12
C VAL A 605 47.22 27.80 -32.59
N ALA A 606 47.94 27.04 -31.75
CA ALA A 606 49.18 26.38 -32.15
C ALA A 606 48.96 25.33 -33.25
N ASN A 607 47.96 24.45 -33.10
CA ASN A 607 47.66 23.45 -34.13
C ASN A 607 47.12 24.09 -35.42
N LEU A 608 46.38 25.20 -35.33
CA LEU A 608 45.95 25.98 -36.49
C LEU A 608 47.16 26.59 -37.24
N ALA A 609 48.11 27.16 -36.49
CA ALA A 609 49.34 27.72 -37.05
C ALA A 609 50.13 26.66 -37.83
N ILE A 610 50.25 25.46 -37.27
CA ILE A 610 50.94 24.33 -37.90
C ILE A 610 50.27 23.92 -39.21
N VAL A 611 48.95 23.73 -39.23
CA VAL A 611 48.26 23.29 -40.46
C VAL A 611 48.20 24.37 -41.55
N MET A 612 48.36 25.65 -41.19
CA MET A 612 48.54 26.75 -42.13
C MET A 612 49.97 26.75 -42.71
N ALA A 613 50.99 26.65 -41.85
CA ALA A 613 52.39 26.65 -42.25
C ALA A 613 52.77 25.44 -43.13
N GLN A 614 52.23 24.26 -42.83
CA GLN A 614 52.39 23.03 -43.63
C GLN A 614 51.87 23.16 -45.08
N MET A 615 51.02 24.15 -45.38
CA MET A 615 50.55 24.44 -46.74
C MET A 615 51.39 25.48 -47.48
N GLY A 616 52.49 25.94 -46.89
CA GLY A 616 53.37 26.95 -47.48
C GLY A 616 53.02 28.40 -47.10
N THR A 617 51.97 28.64 -46.31
CA THR A 617 51.65 29.98 -45.81
C THR A 617 52.70 30.41 -44.80
N ARG A 618 53.23 31.64 -44.93
CA ARG A 618 54.15 32.22 -43.93
C ARG A 618 53.36 32.70 -42.71
N VAL A 619 53.44 31.94 -41.61
CA VAL A 619 52.67 32.15 -40.39
C VAL A 619 53.57 32.66 -39.25
N LEU A 620 53.11 33.70 -38.57
CA LEU A 620 53.67 34.14 -37.28
C LEU A 620 52.66 33.87 -36.16
N LEU A 621 53.06 33.13 -35.14
CA LEU A 621 52.26 32.88 -33.94
C LEU A 621 52.80 33.72 -32.77
N ILE A 622 51.93 34.51 -32.14
CA ILE A 622 52.30 35.46 -31.09
C ILE A 622 51.61 35.08 -29.79
N ASP A 623 52.40 34.94 -28.73
CA ASP A 623 51.90 34.75 -27.36
C ASP A 623 51.56 36.10 -26.73
N ALA A 624 50.32 36.57 -26.98
CA ALA A 624 49.77 37.79 -26.39
C ALA A 624 49.07 37.53 -25.03
N ASP A 625 49.15 36.31 -24.48
CA ASP A 625 48.79 36.04 -23.08
C ASP A 625 49.93 36.44 -22.15
N LEU A 626 50.07 37.75 -21.95
CA LEU A 626 51.07 38.37 -21.07
C LEU A 626 50.82 38.09 -19.58
N ARG A 627 49.83 37.25 -19.23
CA ARG A 627 49.50 36.87 -17.85
C ARG A 627 49.88 35.42 -17.56
N ARG A 628 49.54 34.50 -18.45
CA ARG A 628 49.85 33.08 -18.34
C ARG A 628 50.36 32.54 -19.69
N PRO A 629 51.56 32.97 -20.13
CA PRO A 629 52.11 32.57 -21.41
C PRO A 629 52.45 31.08 -21.42
N VAL A 630 52.15 30.40 -22.52
CA VAL A 630 52.34 28.95 -22.65
C VAL A 630 53.07 28.55 -23.93
N LEU A 631 53.13 29.41 -24.95
CA LEU A 631 53.66 29.00 -26.27
C LEU A 631 55.16 28.73 -26.23
N HIS A 632 55.93 29.47 -25.44
CA HIS A 632 57.36 29.21 -25.23
C HIS A 632 57.64 27.78 -24.74
N SER A 633 56.80 27.27 -23.82
CA SER A 633 56.91 25.90 -23.30
C SER A 633 56.42 24.85 -24.31
N VAL A 634 55.45 25.19 -25.16
CA VAL A 634 54.89 24.31 -26.19
C VAL A 634 55.86 24.11 -27.35
N PHE A 635 56.54 25.18 -27.80
CA PHE A 635 57.49 25.17 -28.91
C PHE A 635 58.97 25.05 -28.46
N LYS A 636 59.23 24.91 -27.16
CA LYS A 636 60.58 24.84 -26.57
C LYS A 636 61.48 26.04 -26.93
N LEU A 637 60.92 27.24 -26.86
CA LEU A 637 61.60 28.49 -27.19
C LEU A 637 61.99 29.27 -25.94
N ASP A 638 63.01 30.12 -26.07
CA ASP A 638 63.41 31.06 -25.04
C ASP A 638 62.37 32.19 -24.89
N ARG A 639 62.11 32.61 -23.65
CA ARG A 639 61.13 33.65 -23.29
C ARG A 639 61.79 34.97 -22.87
N ARG A 640 63.12 35.10 -22.94
CA ARG A 640 63.84 36.30 -22.48
C ARG A 640 63.49 37.56 -23.28
N ILE A 641 63.33 37.42 -24.60
CA ILE A 641 62.98 38.51 -25.53
C ILE A 641 61.68 38.11 -26.24
N GLY A 642 60.69 39.00 -26.27
CA GLY A 642 59.40 38.72 -26.90
C GLY A 642 58.51 39.96 -27.03
N LEU A 643 57.20 39.74 -27.18
CA LEU A 643 56.20 40.78 -27.46
C LEU A 643 56.29 41.97 -26.48
N SER A 644 56.36 41.71 -25.18
CA SER A 644 56.41 42.79 -24.18
C SER A 644 57.66 43.65 -24.30
N ASN A 645 58.80 43.06 -24.66
CA ASN A 645 60.06 43.78 -24.86
C ASN A 645 60.00 44.69 -26.10
N VAL A 646 59.41 44.19 -27.19
CA VAL A 646 59.18 44.96 -28.42
C VAL A 646 58.25 46.14 -28.15
N LEU A 647 57.12 45.91 -27.48
CA LEU A 647 56.15 46.96 -27.17
C LEU A 647 56.69 48.00 -26.17
N ALA A 648 57.63 47.61 -25.31
CA ALA A 648 58.34 48.50 -24.41
C ALA A 648 59.54 49.23 -25.07
N GLY A 649 59.83 48.97 -26.35
CA GLY A 649 60.95 49.58 -27.08
C GLY A 649 62.33 49.10 -26.63
N ARG A 650 62.42 47.91 -26.02
CA ARG A 650 63.67 47.33 -25.47
C ARG A 650 64.33 46.29 -26.40
N ALA A 651 63.67 45.93 -27.50
CA ALA A 651 64.16 44.98 -28.50
C ALA A 651 63.51 45.30 -29.86
N GLU A 652 64.19 44.97 -30.95
CA GLU A 652 63.59 45.05 -32.30
C GLU A 652 62.72 43.81 -32.58
N PHE A 653 61.74 43.94 -33.48
CA PHE A 653 60.80 42.85 -33.76
C PHE A 653 61.51 41.61 -34.35
N GLY A 654 62.56 41.80 -35.17
CA GLY A 654 63.33 40.69 -35.75
C GLY A 654 64.08 39.86 -34.71
N GLU A 655 64.54 40.48 -33.61
CA GLU A 655 65.21 39.78 -32.51
C GLU A 655 64.24 38.98 -31.63
N ALA A 656 62.97 39.40 -31.59
CA ALA A 656 61.92 38.78 -30.78
C ALA A 656 61.19 37.61 -31.47
N ILE A 657 61.46 37.39 -32.76
CA ILE A 657 60.85 36.31 -33.56
C ILE A 657 61.84 35.15 -33.67
N ALA A 658 61.42 33.98 -33.20
CA ALA A 658 62.21 32.77 -33.30
C ALA A 658 61.64 31.83 -34.39
N PRO A 659 62.49 31.19 -35.22
CA PRO A 659 62.06 30.11 -36.08
C PRO A 659 61.68 28.87 -35.26
N THR A 660 60.82 28.02 -35.81
CA THR A 660 60.44 26.73 -35.22
C THR A 660 60.94 25.56 -36.08
N ASP A 661 60.83 24.33 -35.57
CA ASP A 661 61.12 23.09 -36.32
C ASP A 661 60.13 22.83 -37.49
N ILE A 662 59.24 23.78 -37.78
CA ILE A 662 58.16 23.67 -38.77
C ILE A 662 58.37 24.75 -39.83
N ASP A 663 58.56 24.31 -41.07
CA ASP A 663 58.74 25.21 -42.21
C ASP A 663 57.60 26.22 -42.29
N ASN A 664 57.95 27.48 -42.57
CA ASN A 664 57.05 28.63 -42.68
C ASN A 664 56.33 29.04 -41.38
N LEU A 665 56.68 28.47 -40.22
CA LEU A 665 56.14 28.87 -38.91
C LEU A 665 57.21 29.55 -38.04
N HIS A 666 56.93 30.79 -37.66
CA HIS A 666 57.70 31.54 -36.69
C HIS A 666 56.87 31.85 -35.45
N VAL A 667 57.52 32.01 -34.30
CA VAL A 667 56.85 32.29 -33.03
C VAL A 667 57.49 33.49 -32.34
N MET A 668 56.65 34.43 -31.89
CA MET A 668 57.03 35.49 -30.96
C MET A 668 56.48 35.15 -29.57
N THR A 669 57.37 34.89 -28.61
CA THR A 669 56.95 34.61 -27.22
C THR A 669 56.48 35.89 -26.52
N CYS A 670 55.90 35.78 -25.33
CA CYS A 670 55.42 36.94 -24.58
C CYS A 670 56.53 37.89 -24.12
N GLY A 671 57.78 37.41 -23.99
CA GLY A 671 58.87 38.15 -23.37
C GLY A 671 58.77 38.22 -21.83
N THR A 672 59.43 39.21 -21.24
CA THR A 672 59.35 39.47 -19.79
C THR A 672 57.95 39.93 -19.39
N LEU A 673 57.32 39.32 -18.38
CA LEU A 673 55.96 39.66 -17.95
C LEU A 673 55.86 41.14 -17.53
N PRO A 674 55.04 41.97 -18.21
CA PRO A 674 54.90 43.38 -17.86
C PRO A 674 53.92 43.57 -16.68
N PRO A 675 54.07 44.64 -15.88
CA PRO A 675 53.13 44.97 -14.81
C PRO A 675 51.74 45.39 -15.34
N ASN A 676 51.69 45.95 -16.56
CA ASN A 676 50.50 46.54 -17.17
C ASN A 676 50.19 45.93 -18.57
N PRO A 677 49.68 44.69 -18.66
CA PRO A 677 49.44 44.00 -19.93
C PRO A 677 48.44 44.70 -20.88
N SER A 678 47.31 45.17 -20.36
CA SER A 678 46.18 45.66 -21.15
C SER A 678 46.52 46.96 -21.87
N GLU A 679 47.21 47.87 -21.18
CA GLU A 679 47.69 49.15 -21.70
C GLU A 679 48.74 48.93 -22.79
N LEU A 680 49.61 47.95 -22.61
CA LEU A 680 50.66 47.62 -23.57
C LEU A 680 50.06 47.07 -24.87
N LEU A 681 49.09 46.15 -24.77
CA LEU A 681 48.37 45.58 -25.92
C LEU A 681 47.46 46.59 -26.63
N GLY A 682 46.92 47.58 -25.91
CA GLY A 682 46.10 48.66 -26.47
C GLY A 682 46.90 49.85 -27.03
N SER A 683 48.22 49.82 -26.93
CA SER A 683 49.08 50.96 -27.30
C SER A 683 49.13 51.21 -28.82
N SER A 684 49.45 52.45 -29.20
CA SER A 684 49.75 52.79 -30.60
C SER A 684 50.99 52.06 -31.14
N THR A 685 51.90 51.64 -30.25
CA THR A 685 53.02 50.77 -30.60
C THR A 685 52.53 49.40 -31.06
N MET A 686 51.58 48.78 -30.35
CA MET A 686 51.00 47.50 -30.78
C MET A 686 50.34 47.60 -32.16
N GLN A 687 49.61 48.69 -32.43
CA GLN A 687 49.02 48.92 -33.75
C GLN A 687 50.08 48.99 -34.86
N ARG A 688 51.16 49.76 -34.64
CA ARG A 688 52.28 49.83 -35.59
C ARG A 688 52.98 48.49 -35.76
N THR A 689 53.15 47.73 -34.68
CA THR A 689 53.72 46.38 -34.71
C THR A 689 52.86 45.44 -35.53
N ILE A 690 51.54 45.42 -35.33
CA ILE A 690 50.62 44.59 -36.12
C ILE A 690 50.72 44.93 -37.62
N GLU A 691 50.75 46.22 -37.97
CA GLU A 691 50.84 46.64 -39.38
C GLU A 691 52.18 46.27 -40.02
N ALA A 692 53.29 46.41 -39.28
CA ALA A 692 54.61 45.96 -39.74
C ALA A 692 54.62 44.45 -40.02
N LEU A 693 54.07 43.65 -39.10
CA LEU A 693 54.02 42.19 -39.22
C LEU A 693 53.14 41.72 -40.40
N LYS A 694 52.10 42.48 -40.75
CA LYS A 694 51.25 42.20 -41.94
C LYS A 694 52.01 42.34 -43.27
N SER A 695 53.15 43.03 -43.29
CA SER A 695 53.97 43.17 -44.49
C SER A 695 54.94 42.00 -44.69
N GLU A 696 55.38 41.37 -43.60
CA GLU A 696 56.34 40.26 -43.62
C GLU A 696 55.69 38.88 -43.63
N TYR A 697 54.52 38.74 -42.98
CA TYR A 697 53.81 37.46 -42.85
C TYR A 697 52.45 37.51 -43.55
N GLU A 698 52.03 36.36 -44.09
CA GLU A 698 50.72 36.23 -44.72
C GLU A 698 49.60 36.14 -43.68
N VAL A 699 49.88 35.44 -42.58
CA VAL A 699 48.96 35.27 -41.45
C VAL A 699 49.69 35.44 -40.13
N VAL A 700 49.12 36.25 -39.25
CA VAL A 700 49.58 36.46 -37.87
C VAL A 700 48.49 36.03 -36.90
N LEU A 701 48.80 35.05 -36.06
CA LEU A 701 47.89 34.46 -35.08
C LEU A 701 48.26 34.93 -33.68
N PHE A 702 47.27 35.38 -32.90
CA PHE A 702 47.47 35.83 -31.52
C PHE A 702 46.80 34.86 -30.55
N ASP A 703 47.57 34.27 -29.64
CA ASP A 703 47.05 33.63 -28.43
C ASP A 703 46.77 34.70 -27.38
N SER A 704 45.62 34.66 -26.72
CA SER A 704 45.19 35.71 -25.79
C SER A 704 44.54 35.15 -24.54
N PRO A 705 44.52 35.88 -23.42
CA PRO A 705 43.88 35.38 -22.21
C PRO A 705 42.35 35.25 -22.39
N PRO A 706 41.63 34.56 -21.48
CA PRO A 706 40.19 34.38 -21.59
C PRO A 706 39.44 35.72 -21.59
N ALA A 707 38.47 35.88 -22.50
CA ALA A 707 37.75 37.13 -22.75
C ALA A 707 36.96 37.65 -21.54
N ILE A 708 36.42 36.76 -20.69
CA ILE A 708 35.68 37.17 -19.48
C ILE A 708 36.63 37.51 -18.34
N ALA A 709 37.78 36.83 -18.26
CA ALA A 709 38.68 36.96 -17.12
C ALA A 709 39.37 38.32 -17.08
N VAL A 710 39.75 38.86 -18.24
CA VAL A 710 40.52 40.12 -18.36
C VAL A 710 40.18 40.86 -19.65
N THR A 711 40.45 42.17 -19.66
CA THR A 711 40.15 43.05 -20.80
C THR A 711 41.12 42.93 -21.98
N ASP A 712 42.28 42.30 -21.78
CA ASP A 712 43.37 42.18 -22.77
C ASP A 712 42.88 41.66 -24.13
N ALA A 713 42.08 40.59 -24.13
CA ALA A 713 41.54 39.99 -25.35
C ALA A 713 40.55 40.92 -26.05
N ALA A 714 39.71 41.64 -25.30
CA ALA A 714 38.73 42.57 -25.86
C ALA A 714 39.40 43.82 -26.48
N VAL A 715 40.52 44.28 -25.90
CA VAL A 715 41.33 45.38 -26.44
C VAL A 715 42.01 44.95 -27.75
N LEU A 716 42.71 43.81 -27.73
CA LEU A 716 43.42 43.28 -28.89
C LEU A 716 42.45 42.89 -30.02
N ALA A 717 41.24 42.43 -29.69
CA ALA A 717 40.18 42.07 -30.63
C ALA A 717 39.78 43.21 -31.58
N ARG A 718 39.99 44.47 -31.19
CA ARG A 718 39.71 45.65 -32.03
C ARG A 718 40.80 45.95 -33.04
N LEU A 719 42.01 45.41 -32.85
CA LEU A 719 43.19 45.70 -33.66
C LEU A 719 43.45 44.62 -34.72
N VAL A 720 42.73 43.50 -34.67
CA VAL A 720 42.86 42.35 -35.57
C VAL A 720 41.71 42.26 -36.57
N ASP A 721 41.91 41.53 -37.67
CA ASP A 721 40.93 41.40 -38.75
C ASP A 721 39.77 40.46 -38.38
N GLY A 722 40.00 39.52 -37.45
CA GLY A 722 38.99 38.58 -36.98
C GLY A 722 39.34 37.89 -35.66
N VAL A 723 38.31 37.45 -34.94
CA VAL A 723 38.41 36.74 -33.66
C VAL A 723 37.61 35.45 -33.73
N PHE A 724 38.13 34.34 -33.21
CA PHE A 724 37.29 33.18 -32.94
C PHE A 724 37.40 32.72 -31.48
N LEU A 725 36.27 32.20 -30.98
CA LEU A 725 36.10 31.83 -29.59
C LEU A 725 36.27 30.31 -29.43
N VAL A 726 37.09 29.86 -28.47
CA VAL A 726 37.24 28.44 -28.16
C VAL A 726 36.42 28.11 -26.93
N VAL A 727 35.49 27.14 -27.06
CA VAL A 727 34.59 26.69 -26.00
C VAL A 727 34.84 25.22 -25.73
N LYS A 728 34.98 24.82 -24.47
CA LYS A 728 35.26 23.42 -24.12
C LYS A 728 33.99 22.66 -23.78
N ALA A 729 33.73 21.59 -24.54
CA ALA A 729 32.55 20.76 -24.40
C ALA A 729 32.46 20.12 -23.01
N GLY A 730 31.30 20.25 -22.36
CA GLY A 730 30.98 19.71 -21.04
C GLY A 730 31.67 20.43 -19.87
N HIS A 731 32.34 21.56 -20.11
CA HIS A 731 33.04 22.33 -19.07
C HIS A 731 32.62 23.80 -19.09
N THR A 732 32.66 24.46 -20.25
CA THR A 732 32.27 25.87 -20.35
C THR A 732 30.75 25.98 -20.25
N SER A 733 30.24 26.87 -19.39
CA SER A 733 28.80 27.09 -19.26
C SER A 733 28.22 27.82 -20.47
N LYS A 734 26.94 27.57 -20.78
CA LYS A 734 26.19 28.27 -21.83
C LYS A 734 26.18 29.77 -21.56
N GLU A 735 25.99 30.15 -20.31
CA GLU A 735 26.00 31.55 -19.89
C GLU A 735 27.37 32.22 -20.10
N ALA A 736 28.48 31.59 -19.73
CA ALA A 736 29.81 32.13 -19.96
C ALA A 736 30.09 32.28 -21.47
N THR A 737 29.72 31.27 -22.25
CA THR A 737 29.86 31.32 -23.72
C THR A 737 29.07 32.48 -24.33
N PHE A 738 27.85 32.72 -23.85
CA PHE A 738 27.03 33.87 -24.27
C PHE A 738 27.70 35.19 -23.88
N ARG A 739 28.10 35.36 -22.62
CA ARG A 739 28.73 36.60 -22.11
C ARG A 739 30.02 36.95 -22.87
N ALA A 740 30.88 35.97 -23.16
CA ALA A 740 32.12 36.19 -23.91
C ALA A 740 31.84 36.70 -25.33
N HIS A 741 30.86 36.11 -26.01
CA HIS A 741 30.43 36.54 -27.33
C HIS A 741 29.85 37.96 -27.31
N THR A 742 28.98 38.27 -26.34
CA THR A 742 28.41 39.61 -26.18
C THR A 742 29.50 40.67 -25.92
N LEU A 743 30.50 40.36 -25.08
CA LEU A 743 31.61 41.27 -24.79
C LEU A 743 32.39 41.62 -26.07
N LEU A 744 32.73 40.62 -26.88
CA LEU A 744 33.45 40.81 -28.15
C LEU A 744 32.61 41.63 -29.15
N GLN A 745 31.30 41.40 -29.21
CA GLN A 745 30.40 42.21 -30.04
C GLN A 745 30.31 43.66 -29.55
N GLN A 746 30.25 43.91 -28.24
CA GLN A 746 30.19 45.26 -27.66
C GLN A 746 31.41 46.11 -28.00
N VAL A 747 32.60 45.51 -28.02
CA VAL A 747 33.83 46.20 -28.45
C VAL A 747 33.94 46.34 -29.96
N LYS A 748 32.92 45.92 -30.73
CA LYS A 748 32.85 45.90 -32.19
C LYS A 748 33.93 45.02 -32.84
N ALA A 749 34.37 43.97 -32.13
CA ALA A 749 35.26 42.98 -32.71
C ALA A 749 34.51 42.10 -33.71
N ARG A 750 35.21 41.67 -34.76
CA ARG A 750 34.66 40.78 -35.77
C ARG A 750 34.79 39.32 -35.31
N VAL A 751 33.74 38.79 -34.68
CA VAL A 751 33.69 37.38 -34.26
C VAL A 751 33.35 36.50 -35.47
N LEU A 752 34.30 35.68 -35.91
CA LEU A 752 34.16 34.74 -37.03
C LEU A 752 33.29 33.54 -36.65
N GLY A 753 33.39 33.12 -35.39
CA GLY A 753 32.58 32.05 -34.81
C GLY A 753 33.25 31.34 -33.64
N THR A 754 32.67 30.22 -33.25
CA THR A 754 33.03 29.45 -32.08
C THR A 754 33.55 28.07 -32.48
N LEU A 755 34.69 27.67 -31.90
CA LEU A 755 35.29 26.34 -32.02
C LEU A 755 34.93 25.52 -30.78
N LEU A 756 34.19 24.43 -30.96
CA LEU A 756 33.85 23.52 -29.86
C LEU A 756 34.98 22.51 -29.65
N ASN A 757 35.77 22.69 -28.60
CA ASN A 757 36.93 21.87 -28.28
C ASN A 757 36.59 20.74 -27.30
N SER A 758 37.39 19.67 -27.31
CA SER A 758 37.31 18.54 -26.37
C SER A 758 35.99 17.75 -26.42
N VAL A 759 35.37 17.63 -27.60
CA VAL A 759 34.11 16.90 -27.76
C VAL A 759 34.32 15.40 -27.57
N LYS A 760 33.54 14.77 -26.69
CA LYS A 760 33.59 13.31 -26.49
C LYS A 760 32.90 12.60 -27.66
N MET A 761 33.42 11.44 -28.09
CA MET A 761 32.82 10.66 -29.17
C MET A 761 31.37 10.23 -28.88
N GLU A 762 31.04 9.98 -27.61
CA GLU A 762 29.69 9.59 -27.17
C GLU A 762 28.66 10.73 -27.36
N SER A 763 29.09 11.98 -27.25
CA SER A 763 28.27 13.17 -27.52
C SER A 763 28.20 13.55 -29.00
N MET A 764 28.98 12.91 -29.87
CA MET A 764 29.06 13.17 -31.32
C MET A 764 28.04 12.38 -32.16
N TYR A 765 27.25 11.48 -31.55
CA TYR A 765 26.29 10.62 -32.24
C TYR A 765 25.15 11.36 -32.97
N GLY A 766 25.00 12.68 -32.79
CA GLY A 766 24.00 13.51 -33.49
C GLY A 766 24.47 14.14 -34.80
N SER A 767 25.78 14.21 -35.06
CA SER A 767 26.29 14.81 -36.31
C SER A 767 26.48 13.72 -37.36
N TYR A 768 25.51 13.61 -38.28
CA TYR A 768 25.56 12.75 -39.48
C TYR A 768 26.89 12.89 -40.26
N TYR A 769 27.59 14.02 -40.09
CA TYR A 769 28.88 14.33 -40.69
C TYR A 769 30.07 13.50 -40.15
N TYR A 770 30.12 13.16 -38.85
CA TYR A 770 31.31 12.49 -38.28
C TYR A 770 31.34 10.99 -38.59
N TYR A 771 30.17 10.33 -38.65
CA TYR A 771 30.07 8.90 -38.96
C TYR A 771 30.56 8.58 -40.38
N TYR A 772 30.23 9.43 -41.36
CA TYR A 772 30.73 9.30 -42.74
C TYR A 772 32.23 9.56 -42.85
N HIS A 773 32.75 10.58 -42.14
CA HIS A 773 34.17 10.94 -42.21
C HIS A 773 35.09 9.91 -41.52
N TYR A 774 34.65 9.31 -40.42
CA TYR A 774 35.44 8.28 -39.72
C TYR A 774 35.50 6.98 -40.53
N HIS A 775 34.37 6.53 -41.10
CA HIS A 775 34.31 5.31 -41.92
C HIS A 775 35.13 5.41 -43.22
N TYR A 776 35.19 6.60 -43.85
CA TYR A 776 35.95 6.79 -45.10
C TYR A 776 37.48 6.67 -44.90
N TYR A 777 38.01 7.08 -43.74
CA TYR A 777 39.46 7.05 -43.47
C TYR A 777 39.94 5.81 -42.70
N THR A 778 39.07 5.09 -41.99
CA THR A 778 39.45 3.83 -41.32
C THR A 778 39.57 2.63 -42.26
N HIS A 779 39.16 2.76 -43.52
CA HIS A 779 39.15 1.61 -44.45
C HIS A 779 40.53 1.28 -45.06
N ASN A 780 41.57 2.08 -44.80
CA ASN A 780 42.90 1.89 -45.40
C ASN A 780 43.99 1.37 -44.46
N THR A 781 43.62 0.81 -43.30
CA THR A 781 44.56 0.04 -42.46
C THR A 781 44.20 -1.44 -42.49
N ASN A 782 44.95 -2.20 -43.28
CA ASN A 782 44.99 -3.66 -43.23
C ASN A 782 45.27 -4.12 -41.78
N GLY A 783 44.30 -4.78 -41.14
CA GLY A 783 44.52 -5.43 -39.84
C GLY A 783 43.26 -5.65 -39.02
N LYS A 784 42.70 -6.86 -39.15
CA LYS A 784 41.75 -7.56 -38.25
C LYS A 784 41.23 -6.79 -37.01
N LEU A 785 39.92 -6.54 -36.98
CA LEU A 785 39.18 -6.06 -35.81
C LEU A 785 39.38 -6.98 -34.57
N PRO A 786 39.60 -6.42 -33.36
CA PRO A 786 39.64 -7.18 -32.11
C PRO A 786 38.30 -7.84 -31.77
N LYS A 787 38.34 -9.09 -31.26
CA LYS A 787 37.19 -9.97 -30.99
C LYS A 787 36.08 -9.41 -30.08
N GLN A 788 36.28 -8.29 -29.39
CA GLN A 788 35.29 -7.73 -28.45
C GLN A 788 34.13 -6.94 -29.09
N GLN A 789 34.20 -6.57 -30.37
CA GLN A 789 33.12 -5.83 -31.05
C GLN A 789 32.18 -6.68 -31.93
N ARG A 790 32.38 -8.00 -32.00
CA ARG A 790 31.52 -8.90 -32.79
C ARG A 790 30.16 -9.22 -32.15
N LYS A 791 29.94 -8.89 -30.87
CA LYS A 791 28.69 -9.20 -30.15
C LYS A 791 27.58 -8.14 -30.25
N LEU A 792 27.84 -6.98 -30.88
CA LEU A 792 26.85 -5.90 -31.03
C LEU A 792 26.15 -5.87 -32.41
N LEU A 793 26.50 -6.79 -33.32
CA LEU A 793 25.97 -6.84 -34.69
C LEU A 793 25.05 -8.04 -34.96
N ALA A 794 24.58 -8.72 -33.91
CA ALA A 794 23.64 -9.83 -34.03
C ALA A 794 22.37 -9.53 -33.21
N TRP A 795 21.54 -8.61 -33.71
CA TRP A 795 20.11 -8.61 -33.40
C TRP A 795 19.33 -8.01 -34.58
N PRO A 796 18.55 -8.80 -35.32
CA PRO A 796 17.66 -8.29 -36.34
C PRO A 796 16.28 -7.99 -35.73
N TRP A 797 15.81 -6.75 -35.94
CA TRP A 797 14.44 -6.24 -35.78
C TRP A 797 13.93 -6.02 -34.34
N ALA A 798 14.01 -4.76 -33.89
CA ALA A 798 12.99 -4.02 -33.12
C ALA A 798 13.37 -2.54 -33.08
#